data_AF-A0A2I1HRJ9-F1
#
_entry.id   AF-A0A2I1HRJ9-F1
#
_cell.length_a   1.000
_cell.length_b   1.000
_cell.length_c   1.000
_cell.angle_alpha   90.00
_cell.angle_beta   90.00
_cell.angle_gamma   90.00
#
_symmetry.space_group_name_H-M   'P 1'
#
loop_
_entity.id
_entity.type
_entity.pdbx_description
1 polymer ?
#
loop_
_entity_poly.entity_id
_entity_poly.type
_entity_poly.pdbx_seq_one_letter_code
_entity_poly.pdbx_strand_id
1 'polypeptide(L)'
;KANKLGVLEWMFNHMSFKPSSLEKIIKWEYRYNMIKVNDGKFHSKHLKIPGCVAIDVRSCFMGIYSKAEKSSLAFYLNECGLESKMDMPIHRMNKYYERALKEPDSMSAEQMREVAKYCIIDALSCQRLMVKHNAINEYREVASVAFLSLFDAHYFAGGKRNEMKKRLAPLKEKKEDMDLVISSMGKSLSLSEAIEQILANAEVEKRNGLTKNLYHFIHKEKHEFIAEYDSICFDCSCLDKKQYAFKEDNGSPYLKMAYEEVLFPVVFTGKKKYYGIPHESKPNFNKKLFIRGVEVVKRGQSKHFREVGKKVMGESMRLDNTRTLRRIVEDVLKETINDISQIDLNGVIKTAVWKPDKNNKSVQRFISRMRDRHTREEADAKRLIKRGLTSEPYLYEIPEPGERFEYVVVENDSSDKVGDKMEYPEVVRRLGKKIDISYYLKTVVGLCARFINYDESFQPSSEIVLEALKKLKDANKAGDNKADDGGVDGDDLDEDEEDEDEMDEDEVSKIRDALAQKSAEKWIRGYIKSLRDGPKKDKTIISHLWEGACIYAKKLFDTTYADKGEHLTNNAYYQSLLNALDKQEESIRLKLSSLLKEISEVDIEYRDSMYKLVTKKRHRAMSLEQYLTSYYLDEWVPKGP
;
A
#
# COMPACT_ATOMS: atom_id res chain seq x y z
N LYS A 1 32.85 10.75 -4.98
CA LYS A 1 33.11 12.21 -4.79
C LYS A 1 34.00 12.44 -3.57
N ALA A 2 33.63 11.99 -2.36
CA ALA A 2 34.46 12.12 -1.15
C ALA A 2 35.92 11.61 -1.30
N ASN A 3 36.11 10.48 -1.99
CA ASN A 3 37.44 9.97 -2.34
C ASN A 3 38.27 11.00 -3.16
N LYS A 4 37.69 11.56 -4.23
CA LYS A 4 38.36 12.54 -5.09
C LYS A 4 38.72 13.85 -4.38
N LEU A 5 38.05 14.14 -3.26
CA LEU A 5 38.27 15.35 -2.47
C LEU A 5 39.19 15.11 -1.26
N GLY A 6 39.78 13.91 -1.12
CA GLY A 6 40.66 13.55 0.01
C GLY A 6 39.95 13.43 1.37
N VAL A 7 38.63 13.61 1.41
CA VAL A 7 37.85 13.68 2.65
C VAL A 7 37.88 12.37 3.41
N LEU A 8 37.87 11.23 2.72
CA LEU A 8 37.87 9.91 3.36
C LEU A 8 39.13 9.63 4.16
N GLU A 9 40.29 9.91 3.58
CA GLU A 9 41.59 9.76 4.24
C GLU A 9 41.73 10.75 5.40
N TRP A 10 41.34 12.01 5.16
CA TRP A 10 41.36 13.04 6.19
C TRP A 10 40.49 12.66 7.39
N MET A 11 39.23 12.26 7.17
CA MET A 11 38.31 11.87 8.24
C MET A 11 38.80 10.65 9.01
N PHE A 12 39.24 9.60 8.31
CA PHE A 12 39.72 8.38 8.97
C PHE A 12 40.94 8.67 9.86
N ASN A 13 41.92 9.42 9.34
CA ASN A 13 43.15 9.70 10.08
C ASN A 13 42.95 10.69 11.24
N HIS A 14 41.92 11.55 11.19
CA HIS A 14 41.59 12.44 12.31
C HIS A 14 40.74 11.77 13.40
N MET A 15 39.91 10.79 13.03
CA MET A 15 38.98 10.14 13.95
C MET A 15 39.49 8.78 14.47
N SER A 16 40.52 8.21 13.84
CA SER A 16 41.15 6.94 14.24
C SER A 16 42.48 7.20 14.93
N PHE A 17 42.76 6.43 15.98
CA PHE A 17 44.07 6.40 16.63
C PHE A 17 45.16 5.76 15.77
N LYS A 18 44.77 5.03 14.71
CA LYS A 18 45.69 4.38 13.77
C LYS A 18 45.47 4.97 12.38
N PRO A 19 46.33 5.89 11.92
CA PRO A 19 46.22 6.41 10.57
C PRO A 19 46.51 5.31 9.54
N SER A 20 45.91 5.44 8.36
CA SER A 20 46.02 4.47 7.28
C SER A 20 46.05 5.18 5.93
N SER A 21 46.61 4.51 4.92
CA SER A 21 46.56 5.00 3.54
C SER A 21 45.16 4.84 2.96
N LEU A 22 44.80 5.75 2.06
CA LEU A 22 43.53 5.73 1.32
C LEU A 22 43.20 4.36 0.69
N GLU A 23 44.19 3.68 0.10
CA GLU A 23 43.99 2.34 -0.50
C GLU A 23 43.55 1.30 0.54
N LYS A 24 44.20 1.27 1.70
CA LYS A 24 43.85 0.36 2.79
C LYS A 24 42.48 0.70 3.37
N ILE A 25 42.16 1.99 3.49
CA ILE A 25 40.86 2.46 3.98
C ILE A 25 39.74 2.00 3.05
N ILE A 26 39.87 2.21 1.73
CA ILE A 26 38.86 1.80 0.75
C ILE A 26 38.68 0.28 0.74
N LYS A 27 39.78 -0.47 0.85
CA LYS A 27 39.75 -1.93 0.79
C LYS A 27 39.16 -2.57 2.04
N TRP A 28 39.49 -2.07 3.23
CA TRP A 28 39.22 -2.77 4.49
C TRP A 28 38.23 -2.06 5.41
N GLU A 29 38.14 -0.74 5.35
CA GLU A 29 37.34 0.04 6.31
C GLU A 29 36.09 0.66 5.69
N TYR A 30 36.04 0.82 4.36
CA TYR A 30 34.83 1.21 3.66
C TYR A 30 33.94 -0.02 3.44
N ARG A 31 32.85 -0.11 4.23
CA ARG A 31 31.99 -1.29 4.28
C ARG A 31 30.67 -1.06 3.55
N TYR A 32 30.18 -2.14 2.96
CA TYR A 32 28.86 -2.23 2.36
C TYR A 32 28.03 -3.25 3.14
N ASN A 33 27.11 -2.76 3.97
CA ASN A 33 26.26 -3.62 4.79
C ASN A 33 24.81 -3.46 4.37
N MET A 34 24.08 -4.57 4.43
CA MET A 34 22.64 -4.62 4.24
C MET A 34 21.96 -4.52 5.60
N ILE A 35 21.15 -3.49 5.78
CA ILE A 35 20.28 -3.30 6.94
C ILE A 35 18.90 -3.83 6.55
N LYS A 36 18.37 -4.77 7.33
CA LYS A 36 17.00 -5.25 7.13
C LYS A 36 16.04 -4.23 7.73
N VAL A 37 15.23 -3.61 6.87
CA VAL A 37 14.23 -2.62 7.27
C VAL A 37 12.85 -3.17 6.90
N ASN A 38 12.17 -3.78 7.87
CA ASN A 38 10.92 -4.52 7.66
C ASN A 38 11.08 -5.63 6.59
N ASP A 39 10.22 -5.62 5.56
CA ASP A 39 10.29 -6.52 4.39
C ASP A 39 11.23 -6.00 3.27
N GLY A 40 11.92 -4.89 3.54
CA GLY A 40 12.87 -4.25 2.64
C GLY A 40 14.33 -4.50 3.03
N LYS A 41 15.21 -4.36 2.04
CA LYS A 41 16.66 -4.33 2.23
C LYS A 41 17.11 -2.89 1.99
N PHE A 42 17.76 -2.27 2.96
CA PHE A 42 18.42 -0.98 2.81
C PHE A 42 19.93 -1.22 2.76
N HIS A 43 20.60 -0.64 1.78
CA HIS A 43 22.03 -0.84 1.62
C HIS A 43 22.79 0.40 2.09
N SER A 44 23.58 0.24 3.15
CA SER A 44 24.38 1.32 3.73
C SER A 44 25.85 1.14 3.37
N LYS A 45 26.40 2.16 2.72
CA LYS A 45 27.85 2.33 2.55
C LYS A 45 28.34 3.25 3.65
N HIS A 46 29.27 2.80 4.47
CA HIS A 46 29.81 3.60 5.57
C HIS A 46 31.29 3.32 5.78
N LEU A 47 31.97 4.31 6.35
CA LEU A 47 33.34 4.20 6.81
C LEU A 47 33.33 3.62 8.24
N LYS A 48 33.91 2.44 8.42
CA LYS A 48 34.09 1.83 9.73
C LYS A 48 35.30 2.49 10.40
N ILE A 49 35.06 3.22 11.47
CA ILE A 49 36.11 3.85 12.28
C ILE A 49 36.13 3.13 13.62
N PRO A 50 37.28 2.59 14.07
CA PRO A 50 37.38 1.95 15.38
C PRO A 50 36.87 2.87 16.50
N GLY A 51 35.97 2.36 17.35
CA GLY A 51 35.36 3.13 18.43
C GLY A 51 34.15 3.99 18.03
N CYS A 52 33.82 4.08 16.73
CA CYS A 52 32.63 4.79 16.25
C CYS A 52 31.60 3.82 15.65
N VAL A 53 30.32 4.09 15.89
CA VAL A 53 29.21 3.39 15.25
C VAL A 53 28.53 4.36 14.30
N ALA A 54 28.59 4.08 12.99
CA ALA A 54 27.85 4.83 12.00
C ALA A 54 26.37 4.43 12.06
N ILE A 55 25.48 5.41 12.26
CA ILE A 55 24.04 5.20 12.27
C ILE A 55 23.42 6.09 11.20
N ASP A 56 22.76 5.46 10.22
CA ASP A 56 22.02 6.18 9.20
C ASP A 56 20.60 6.47 9.69
N VAL A 57 20.30 7.76 9.91
CA VAL A 57 18.99 8.22 10.44
C VAL A 57 17.84 7.84 9.49
N ARG A 58 18.04 7.89 8.18
CA ARG A 58 17.00 7.49 7.20
C ARG A 58 16.68 6.02 7.37
N SER A 59 17.70 5.16 7.48
CA SER A 59 17.51 3.72 7.68
C SER A 59 16.76 3.39 8.98
N CYS A 60 17.10 4.10 10.07
CA CYS A 60 16.44 3.99 11.37
C CYS A 60 14.96 4.37 11.28
N PHE A 61 14.66 5.54 10.71
CA PHE A 61 13.29 6.04 10.58
C PHE A 61 12.45 5.28 9.56
N MET A 62 13.06 4.66 8.55
CA MET A 62 12.34 3.70 7.70
C MET A 62 11.93 2.44 8.48
N GLY A 63 12.65 2.08 9.55
CA GLY A 63 12.28 1.04 10.50
C GLY A 63 11.09 1.47 11.36
N ILE A 64 11.24 2.59 12.06
CA ILE A 64 10.21 3.18 12.95
C ILE A 64 8.91 3.45 12.19
N TYR A 65 9.00 4.19 11.08
CA TYR A 65 7.88 4.49 10.19
C TYR A 65 7.77 3.46 9.07
N SER A 66 7.74 2.18 9.48
CA SER A 66 7.70 1.04 8.58
C SER A 66 6.66 1.18 7.50
N LYS A 67 5.48 1.77 7.83
CA LYS A 67 4.28 1.96 7.00
C LYS A 67 4.24 3.26 6.17
N ALA A 68 5.21 4.15 6.30
CA ALA A 68 5.22 5.42 5.57
C ALA A 68 5.43 5.27 4.05
N GLU A 69 4.92 6.23 3.29
CA GLU A 69 5.06 6.30 1.82
C GLU A 69 6.28 7.08 1.38
N LYS A 70 6.75 8.01 2.22
CA LYS A 70 7.94 8.81 1.98
C LYS A 70 9.01 8.48 3.02
N SER A 71 10.27 8.75 2.67
CA SER A 71 11.43 8.55 3.55
C SER A 71 12.38 9.75 3.53
N SER A 72 11.89 10.91 3.09
CA SER A 72 12.68 12.14 3.06
C SER A 72 12.78 12.74 4.47
N LEU A 73 13.87 13.48 4.72
CA LEU A 73 14.07 14.19 5.97
C LEU A 73 12.89 15.12 6.30
N ALA A 74 12.44 15.90 5.32
CA ALA A 74 11.30 16.81 5.46
C ALA A 74 10.01 16.09 5.87
N PHE A 75 9.76 14.90 5.31
CA PHE A 75 8.62 14.09 5.69
C PHE A 75 8.69 13.67 7.16
N TYR A 76 9.84 13.14 7.62
CA TYR A 76 9.99 12.72 9.00
C TYR A 76 9.94 13.88 10.00
N LEU A 77 10.47 15.05 9.65
CA LEU A 77 10.36 16.26 10.48
C LEU A 77 8.89 16.65 10.69
N ASN A 78 8.11 16.67 9.61
CA ASN A 78 6.69 17.00 9.68
C ASN A 78 5.89 15.97 10.51
N GLU A 79 6.14 14.67 10.30
CA GLU A 79 5.49 13.61 11.09
C GLU A 79 5.85 13.68 12.59
N CYS A 80 7.03 14.19 12.93
CA CYS A 80 7.45 14.39 14.32
C CYS A 80 7.03 15.74 14.93
N GLY A 81 6.32 16.59 14.16
CA GLY A 81 5.96 17.95 14.58
C GLY A 81 7.17 18.85 14.83
N LEU A 82 8.29 18.60 14.13
CA LEU A 82 9.52 19.39 14.24
C LEU A 82 9.54 20.49 13.18
N GLU A 83 10.33 21.52 13.44
CA GLU A 83 10.58 22.62 12.50
C GLU A 83 11.03 22.07 11.14
N SER A 84 10.38 22.56 10.08
CA SER A 84 10.68 22.12 8.72
C SER A 84 12.09 22.52 8.31
N LYS A 85 12.74 21.65 7.53
CA LYS A 85 13.99 21.96 6.83
C LYS A 85 13.86 23.24 5.99
N MET A 86 14.93 24.04 5.90
CA MET A 86 15.03 25.11 4.89
C MET A 86 15.18 24.48 3.50
N ASP A 87 14.35 24.85 2.53
CA ASP A 87 14.49 24.36 1.16
C ASP A 87 15.39 25.30 0.34
N MET A 88 16.49 24.76 -0.18
CA MET A 88 17.43 25.49 -1.03
C MET A 88 17.67 24.68 -2.31
N PRO A 89 17.07 25.07 -3.44
CA PRO A 89 17.28 24.39 -4.71
C PRO A 89 18.75 24.35 -5.11
N ILE A 90 19.21 23.21 -5.65
CA ILE A 90 20.62 23.00 -6.03
C ILE A 90 21.14 24.09 -6.98
N HIS A 91 20.34 24.51 -7.96
CA HIS A 91 20.74 25.55 -8.90
C HIS A 91 21.00 26.90 -8.21
N ARG A 92 20.22 27.23 -7.18
CA ARG A 92 20.40 28.45 -6.37
C ARG A 92 21.69 28.36 -5.55
N MET A 93 21.93 27.21 -4.92
CA MET A 93 23.16 26.97 -4.16
C MET A 93 24.41 27.04 -5.06
N ASN A 94 24.37 26.44 -6.26
CA ASN A 94 25.47 26.52 -7.22
C ASN A 94 25.74 27.96 -7.66
N LYS A 95 24.69 28.74 -7.91
CA LYS A 95 24.81 30.17 -8.25
C LYS A 95 25.52 30.96 -7.14
N TYR A 96 25.21 30.67 -5.87
CA TYR A 96 25.89 31.31 -4.74
C TYR A 96 27.38 30.93 -4.69
N TYR A 97 27.71 29.65 -4.87
CA TYR A 97 29.11 29.21 -4.94
C TYR A 97 29.87 29.87 -6.11
N GLU A 98 29.27 29.91 -7.31
CA GLU A 98 29.87 30.56 -8.47
C GLU A 98 30.13 32.05 -8.24
N ARG A 99 29.20 32.75 -7.59
CA ARG A 99 29.36 34.16 -7.27
C ARG A 99 30.46 34.38 -6.24
N ALA A 100 30.48 33.59 -5.18
CA ALA A 100 31.52 33.66 -4.15
C ALA A 100 32.94 33.41 -4.72
N LEU A 101 33.06 32.61 -5.77
CA LEU A 101 34.33 32.37 -6.46
C LEU A 101 34.74 33.51 -7.41
N LYS A 102 33.78 34.19 -8.04
CA LYS A 102 34.04 35.23 -9.04
C LYS A 102 34.15 36.63 -8.42
N GLU A 103 33.29 36.95 -7.47
CA GLU A 103 33.08 38.28 -6.91
C GLU A 103 32.92 38.19 -5.38
N PRO A 104 34.01 38.15 -4.60
CA PRO A 104 33.94 38.13 -3.15
C PRO A 104 33.54 39.52 -2.61
N ASP A 105 32.24 39.78 -2.55
CA ASP A 105 31.62 40.99 -1.98
C ASP A 105 30.76 40.66 -0.73
N SER A 106 30.25 41.70 -0.05
CA SER A 106 29.38 41.54 1.13
C SER A 106 28.12 40.71 0.83
N MET A 107 27.60 40.79 -0.40
CA MET A 107 26.42 40.01 -0.81
C MET A 107 26.75 38.52 -0.97
N SER A 108 27.91 38.19 -1.52
CA SER A 108 28.38 36.81 -1.66
C SER A 108 28.65 36.18 -0.29
N ALA A 109 29.17 36.95 0.66
CA ALA A 109 29.36 36.51 2.05
C ALA A 109 28.02 36.19 2.74
N GLU A 110 27.00 37.02 2.54
CA GLU A 110 25.65 36.76 3.05
C GLU A 110 25.02 35.51 2.41
N GLN A 111 25.15 35.35 1.09
CA GLN A 111 24.69 34.15 0.37
C GLN A 111 25.40 32.88 0.88
N MET A 112 26.71 32.93 1.10
CA MET A 112 27.45 31.81 1.68
C MET A 112 27.03 31.52 3.13
N ARG A 113 26.66 32.54 3.90
CA ARG A 113 26.06 32.37 5.24
C ARG A 113 24.71 31.68 5.16
N GLU A 114 23.87 31.95 4.15
CA GLU A 114 22.63 31.21 3.93
C GLU A 114 22.89 29.72 3.66
N VAL A 115 23.88 29.40 2.80
CA VAL A 115 24.27 28.01 2.51
C VAL A 115 24.76 27.31 3.78
N ALA A 116 25.60 27.98 4.57
CA ALA A 116 26.09 27.44 5.84
C ALA A 116 24.93 27.16 6.82
N LYS A 117 23.99 28.11 6.96
CA LYS A 117 22.80 27.94 7.80
C LYS A 117 21.95 26.76 7.34
N TYR A 118 21.73 26.61 6.03
CA TYR A 118 21.04 25.45 5.46
C TYR A 118 21.71 24.12 5.85
N CYS A 119 23.04 24.01 5.66
CA CYS A 119 23.79 22.81 6.02
C CYS A 119 23.73 22.49 7.53
N ILE A 120 23.82 23.50 8.38
CA ILE A 120 23.75 23.34 9.84
C ILE A 120 22.36 22.84 10.27
N ILE A 121 21.29 23.43 9.73
CA ILE A 121 19.91 23.03 10.05
C ILE A 121 19.66 21.58 9.60
N ASP A 122 20.14 21.18 8.42
CA ASP A 122 20.00 19.80 7.94
C ASP A 122 20.73 18.79 8.85
N ALA A 123 21.97 19.10 9.26
CA ALA A 123 22.73 18.25 10.17
C ALA A 123 22.06 18.14 11.56
N LEU A 124 21.60 19.26 12.10
CA LEU A 124 20.90 19.32 13.39
C LEU A 124 19.56 18.60 13.35
N SER A 125 18.83 18.68 12.24
CA SER A 125 17.53 18.03 12.04
C SER A 125 17.62 16.52 12.19
N CYS A 126 18.66 15.89 11.65
CA CYS A 126 18.94 14.46 11.83
C CYS A 126 19.12 14.10 13.31
N GLN A 127 19.83 14.93 14.08
CA GLN A 127 20.02 14.72 15.53
C GLN A 127 18.72 14.93 16.31
N ARG A 128 17.95 15.98 16.00
CA ARG A 128 16.64 16.26 16.61
C ARG A 128 15.69 15.07 16.44
N LEU A 129 15.66 14.45 15.27
CA LEU A 129 14.88 13.24 15.00
C LEU A 129 15.30 12.09 15.91
N MET A 130 16.60 11.77 15.95
CA MET A 130 17.13 10.68 16.78
C MET A 130 16.82 10.86 18.27
N VAL A 131 16.90 12.10 18.77
CA VAL A 131 16.56 12.43 20.17
C VAL A 131 15.06 12.33 20.41
N LYS A 132 14.21 12.85 19.49
CA LYS A 132 12.75 12.85 19.63
C LYS A 132 12.17 11.45 19.78
N HIS A 133 12.73 10.46 19.08
CA HIS A 133 12.33 9.05 19.14
C HIS A 133 13.18 8.21 20.10
N ASN A 134 14.12 8.81 20.83
CA ASN A 134 15.01 8.10 21.75
C ASN A 134 15.74 6.89 21.10
N ALA A 135 15.98 6.95 19.78
CA ALA A 135 16.30 5.78 18.97
C ALA A 135 17.62 5.08 19.37
N ILE A 136 18.61 5.84 19.87
CA ILE A 136 19.88 5.26 20.33
C ILE A 136 19.65 4.43 21.60
N ASN A 137 18.81 4.89 22.53
CA ASN A 137 18.54 4.15 23.75
C ASN A 137 17.74 2.88 23.48
N GLU A 138 16.81 2.90 22.51
CA GLU A 138 16.15 1.67 22.05
C GLU A 138 17.17 0.66 21.51
N TYR A 139 18.14 1.09 20.69
CA TYR A 139 19.20 0.19 20.23
C TYR A 139 20.08 -0.32 21.37
N ARG A 140 20.35 0.51 22.39
CA ARG A 140 21.11 0.09 23.59
C ARG A 140 20.33 -0.94 24.40
N GLU A 141 19.03 -0.76 24.53
CA GLU A 141 18.17 -1.71 25.21
C GLU A 141 18.10 -3.03 24.44
N VAL A 142 17.88 -2.98 23.12
CA VAL A 142 17.94 -4.17 22.26
C VAL A 142 19.30 -4.84 22.34
N ALA A 143 20.40 -4.08 22.35
CA ALA A 143 21.76 -4.59 22.52
C ALA A 143 21.95 -5.26 23.88
N SER A 144 21.50 -4.61 24.96
CA SER A 144 21.60 -5.11 26.34
C SER A 144 20.75 -6.36 26.55
N VAL A 145 19.49 -6.32 26.11
CA VAL A 145 18.59 -7.47 26.15
C VAL A 145 19.20 -8.55 25.28
N ALA A 146 19.51 -8.30 24.02
CA ALA A 146 19.96 -9.35 23.10
C ALA A 146 21.42 -9.82 23.31
N PHE A 147 22.21 -9.17 24.17
CA PHE A 147 23.66 -9.36 24.31
C PHE A 147 24.41 -9.15 23.00
N LEU A 148 23.97 -8.15 22.22
CA LEU A 148 24.59 -7.75 20.97
C LEU A 148 25.43 -6.50 21.17
N SER A 149 26.40 -6.27 20.27
CA SER A 149 27.02 -4.95 20.17
C SER A 149 25.98 -3.92 19.69
N LEU A 150 26.16 -2.64 20.03
CA LEU A 150 25.28 -1.56 19.52
C LEU A 150 25.27 -1.53 17.98
N PHE A 151 26.42 -1.82 17.37
CA PHE A 151 26.54 -1.96 15.91
C PHE A 151 25.63 -3.09 15.40
N ASP A 152 25.66 -4.27 16.04
CA ASP A 152 24.83 -5.39 15.61
C ASP A 152 23.34 -5.17 15.84
N ALA A 153 22.98 -4.42 16.89
CA ALA A 153 21.60 -4.01 17.12
C ALA A 153 21.08 -3.09 15.99
N HIS A 154 21.89 -2.14 15.51
CA HIS A 154 21.48 -1.29 14.40
C HIS A 154 21.45 -2.03 13.05
N TYR A 155 22.51 -2.79 12.71
CA TYR A 155 22.66 -3.38 11.39
C TYR A 155 21.95 -4.74 11.21
N PHE A 156 21.75 -5.52 12.29
CA PHE A 156 21.36 -6.94 12.20
C PHE A 156 20.28 -7.45 13.17
N ALA A 157 19.68 -6.61 14.02
CA ALA A 157 18.83 -7.01 15.17
C ALA A 157 17.72 -8.04 14.87
N GLY A 158 17.21 -8.15 13.64
CA GLY A 158 16.22 -9.16 13.28
C GLY A 158 16.77 -10.57 13.00
N GLY A 159 17.99 -10.69 12.45
CA GLY A 159 18.57 -11.98 12.02
C GLY A 159 19.51 -12.59 13.05
N LYS A 160 20.41 -11.78 13.62
CA LYS A 160 21.41 -12.25 14.58
C LYS A 160 20.82 -12.68 15.92
N ARG A 161 19.62 -12.20 16.30
CA ARG A 161 18.90 -12.69 17.49
C ARG A 161 18.59 -14.19 17.40
N ASN A 162 18.16 -14.66 16.23
CA ASN A 162 17.83 -16.07 16.02
C ASN A 162 19.09 -16.92 15.85
N GLU A 163 20.12 -16.37 15.21
CA GLU A 163 21.42 -17.04 15.07
C GLU A 163 22.12 -17.21 16.43
N MET A 164 22.08 -16.19 17.29
CA MET A 164 22.65 -16.28 18.64
C MET A 164 21.87 -17.26 19.51
N LYS A 165 20.53 -17.30 19.42
CA LYS A 165 19.72 -18.37 20.04
C LYS A 165 20.15 -19.77 19.58
N LYS A 166 20.41 -19.97 18.29
CA LYS A 166 20.91 -21.24 17.75
C LYS A 166 22.33 -21.58 18.27
N ARG A 167 23.22 -20.59 18.38
CA ARG A 167 24.59 -20.80 18.88
C ARG A 167 24.65 -21.08 20.39
N LEU A 168 23.72 -20.51 21.16
CA LEU A 168 23.71 -20.63 22.62
C LEU A 168 22.92 -21.86 23.12
N ALA A 169 22.03 -22.46 22.31
CA ALA A 169 21.28 -23.65 22.70
C ALA A 169 22.18 -24.86 23.06
N PRO A 170 23.23 -25.19 22.29
CA PRO A 170 24.18 -26.26 22.66
C PRO A 170 24.99 -25.94 23.93
N LEU A 171 25.25 -24.65 24.21
CA LEU A 171 25.97 -24.25 25.41
C LEU A 171 25.12 -24.42 26.69
N LYS A 172 23.80 -24.26 26.58
CA LYS A 172 22.88 -24.52 27.68
C LYS A 172 22.87 -26.00 28.06
N GLU A 173 22.78 -26.88 27.06
CA GLU A 173 22.87 -28.33 27.26
C GLU A 173 24.23 -28.73 27.87
N LYS A 174 25.34 -28.19 27.33
CA LYS A 174 26.68 -28.41 27.90
C LYS A 174 26.80 -27.93 29.35
N LYS A 175 26.15 -26.82 29.72
CA LYS A 175 26.12 -26.33 31.10
C LYS A 175 25.41 -27.31 32.04
N GLU A 176 24.22 -27.79 31.65
CA GLU A 176 23.43 -28.74 32.43
C GLU A 176 24.21 -30.04 32.67
N ASP A 177 24.94 -30.52 31.66
CA ASP A 177 25.83 -31.68 31.77
C ASP A 177 26.99 -31.42 32.75
N MET A 178 27.62 -30.24 32.70
CA MET A 178 28.70 -29.86 33.62
C MET A 178 28.19 -29.65 35.06
N ASP A 179 26.95 -29.19 35.25
CA ASP A 179 26.30 -29.07 36.56
C ASP A 179 26.16 -30.44 37.25
N LEU A 180 25.88 -31.50 36.47
CA LEU A 180 25.84 -32.89 36.98
C LEU A 180 27.21 -33.35 37.47
N VAL A 181 28.28 -33.01 36.73
CA VAL A 181 29.67 -33.33 37.11
C VAL A 181 30.04 -32.61 38.41
N ILE A 182 29.77 -31.30 38.52
CA ILE A 182 30.03 -30.51 39.73
C ILE A 182 29.28 -31.09 40.95
N SER A 183 28.02 -31.46 40.77
CA SER A 183 27.19 -32.08 41.81
C SER A 183 27.75 -33.44 42.28
N SER A 184 28.38 -34.18 41.37
CA SER A 184 28.97 -35.50 41.65
C SER A 184 30.35 -35.37 42.30
N MET A 185 31.16 -34.38 41.89
CA MET A 185 32.41 -34.02 42.56
C MET A 185 32.20 -33.55 44.00
N GLY A 186 31.04 -32.96 44.31
CA GLY A 186 30.62 -32.63 45.67
C GLY A 186 30.51 -33.84 46.62
N LYS A 187 30.45 -35.07 46.08
CA LYS A 187 30.43 -36.34 46.81
C LYS A 187 31.82 -36.99 46.96
N SER A 188 32.87 -36.17 46.91
CA SER A 188 34.28 -36.59 47.09
C SER A 188 34.92 -37.37 45.93
N LEU A 189 34.34 -37.30 44.72
CA LEU A 189 34.90 -37.89 43.51
C LEU A 189 35.88 -36.93 42.81
N SER A 190 36.91 -37.48 42.16
CA SER A 190 37.74 -36.71 41.22
C SER A 190 36.97 -36.37 39.94
N LEU A 191 37.48 -35.41 39.15
CA LEU A 191 36.82 -34.95 37.92
C LEU A 191 36.61 -36.10 36.91
N SER A 192 37.64 -36.93 36.72
CA SER A 192 37.58 -38.08 35.81
C SER A 192 36.57 -39.14 36.28
N GLU A 193 36.60 -39.48 37.57
CA GLU A 193 35.67 -40.47 38.17
C GLU A 193 34.22 -39.99 38.09
N ALA A 194 33.97 -38.69 38.33
CA ALA A 194 32.64 -38.11 38.23
C ALA A 194 32.09 -38.17 36.79
N ILE A 195 32.92 -37.87 35.78
CA ILE A 195 32.53 -37.93 34.37
C ILE A 195 32.26 -39.39 33.95
N GLU A 196 33.15 -40.32 34.30
CA GLU A 196 32.99 -41.73 33.96
C GLU A 196 31.73 -42.34 34.59
N GLN A 197 31.43 -41.99 35.84
CA GLN A 197 30.22 -42.46 36.53
C GLN A 197 28.94 -41.93 35.89
N ILE A 198 28.91 -40.65 35.48
CA ILE A 198 27.75 -40.05 34.80
C ILE A 198 27.53 -40.71 33.44
N LEU A 199 28.60 -40.92 32.66
CA LEU A 199 28.52 -41.59 31.37
C LEU A 199 28.09 -43.05 31.50
N ALA A 200 28.53 -43.76 32.55
CA ALA A 200 28.14 -45.15 32.80
C ALA A 200 26.63 -45.28 33.07
N ASN A 201 26.07 -44.35 33.84
CA ASN A 201 24.68 -44.36 34.30
C ASN A 201 23.68 -43.70 33.33
N ALA A 202 24.14 -43.10 32.23
CA ALA A 202 23.28 -42.41 31.28
C ALA A 202 22.50 -43.36 30.36
N GLU A 203 21.21 -43.04 30.13
CA GLU A 203 20.34 -43.68 29.14
C GLU A 203 20.96 -43.61 27.73
N VAL A 204 20.73 -44.64 26.91
CA VAL A 204 21.36 -44.81 25.59
C VAL A 204 21.16 -43.58 24.68
N GLU A 205 19.98 -42.97 24.72
CA GLU A 205 19.64 -41.79 23.91
C GLU A 205 20.40 -40.52 24.33
N LYS A 206 20.68 -40.33 25.62
CA LYS A 206 21.37 -39.14 26.16
C LYS A 206 22.88 -39.29 26.22
N ARG A 207 23.37 -40.53 26.18
CA ARG A 207 24.79 -40.88 26.33
C ARG A 207 25.68 -40.26 25.25
N ASN A 208 25.18 -40.16 24.01
CA ASN A 208 25.92 -39.55 22.91
C ASN A 208 26.12 -38.04 23.09
N GLY A 209 25.11 -37.32 23.58
CA GLY A 209 25.20 -35.88 23.90
C GLY A 209 26.17 -35.60 25.05
N LEU A 210 26.00 -36.33 26.15
CA LEU A 210 26.88 -36.25 27.33
C LEU A 210 28.35 -36.55 26.98
N THR A 211 28.58 -37.61 26.18
CA THR A 211 29.95 -37.96 25.75
C THR A 211 30.57 -36.84 24.93
N LYS A 212 29.82 -36.29 23.96
CA LYS A 212 30.30 -35.17 23.14
C LYS A 212 30.66 -33.93 23.96
N ASN A 213 29.89 -33.65 25.01
CA ASN A 213 30.05 -32.46 25.85
C ASN A 213 31.13 -32.62 26.93
N LEU A 214 31.29 -33.81 27.51
CA LEU A 214 32.10 -34.04 28.72
C LEU A 214 33.42 -34.78 28.49
N TYR A 215 33.54 -35.61 27.43
CA TYR A 215 34.69 -36.51 27.26
C TYR A 215 36.03 -35.78 27.17
N HIS A 216 36.04 -34.57 26.62
CA HIS A 216 37.26 -33.76 26.49
C HIS A 216 37.80 -33.21 27.82
N PHE A 217 37.07 -33.37 28.93
CA PHE A 217 37.47 -32.92 30.26
C PHE A 217 38.09 -34.03 31.12
N ILE A 218 38.00 -35.30 30.70
CA ILE A 218 38.50 -36.46 31.48
C ILE A 218 39.99 -36.32 31.81
N HIS A 219 40.78 -35.75 30.90
CA HIS A 219 42.22 -35.57 31.07
C HIS A 219 42.64 -34.13 31.44
N LYS A 220 41.67 -33.24 31.69
CA LYS A 220 41.96 -31.85 32.08
C LYS A 220 42.04 -31.71 33.59
N GLU A 221 42.74 -30.67 34.03
CA GLU A 221 42.74 -30.32 35.45
C GLU A 221 41.43 -29.65 35.87
N LYS A 222 41.06 -29.84 37.14
CA LYS A 222 39.83 -29.27 37.73
C LYS A 222 39.71 -27.77 37.51
N HIS A 223 40.81 -27.02 37.59
CA HIS A 223 40.77 -25.56 37.44
C HIS A 223 40.43 -25.13 36.01
N GLU A 224 40.86 -25.88 34.99
CA GLU A 224 40.49 -25.63 33.59
C GLU A 224 39.02 -25.95 33.32
N PHE A 225 38.50 -27.04 33.90
CA PHE A 225 37.09 -27.38 33.84
C PHE A 225 36.21 -26.30 34.48
N ILE A 226 36.59 -25.82 35.66
CA ILE A 226 35.87 -24.74 36.37
C ILE A 226 35.95 -23.42 35.59
N ALA A 227 37.09 -23.08 34.99
CA ALA A 227 37.21 -21.86 34.17
C ALA A 227 36.30 -21.91 32.93
N GLU A 228 36.21 -23.06 32.26
CA GLU A 228 35.32 -23.26 31.11
C GLU A 228 33.84 -23.26 31.56
N TYR A 229 33.54 -23.88 32.70
CA TYR A 229 32.22 -23.85 33.32
C TYR A 229 31.77 -22.41 33.66
N ASP A 230 32.63 -21.62 34.30
CA ASP A 230 32.34 -20.23 34.68
C ASP A 230 32.11 -19.36 33.42
N SER A 231 32.89 -19.58 32.36
CA SER A 231 32.69 -18.91 31.07
C SER A 231 31.33 -19.27 30.45
N ILE A 232 30.96 -20.55 30.42
CA ILE A 232 29.67 -21.01 29.89
C ILE A 232 28.51 -20.52 30.75
N CYS A 233 28.68 -20.49 32.08
CA CYS A 233 27.70 -19.96 33.02
C CYS A 233 27.48 -18.47 32.82
N PHE A 234 28.55 -17.70 32.58
CA PHE A 234 28.44 -16.29 32.24
C PHE A 234 27.62 -16.09 30.97
N ASP A 235 27.92 -16.83 29.90
CA ASP A 235 27.19 -16.78 28.63
C ASP A 235 25.71 -17.23 28.75
N CYS A 236 25.42 -18.24 29.58
CA CYS A 236 24.05 -18.73 29.82
C CYS A 236 23.24 -17.82 30.75
N SER A 237 23.85 -17.23 31.77
CA SER A 237 23.18 -16.28 32.70
C SER A 237 22.60 -15.07 31.98
N CYS A 238 23.19 -14.71 30.84
CA CYS A 238 22.69 -13.70 29.92
C CYS A 238 21.32 -14.09 29.33
N LEU A 239 21.06 -15.38 29.05
CA LEU A 239 19.77 -15.86 28.54
C LEU A 239 18.67 -15.90 29.60
N ASP A 240 19.00 -16.39 30.80
CA ASP A 240 18.02 -16.57 31.87
C ASP A 240 17.47 -15.22 32.36
N LYS A 241 18.28 -14.15 32.35
CA LYS A 241 17.81 -12.78 32.64
C LYS A 241 16.66 -12.32 31.74
N LYS A 242 16.57 -12.78 30.47
CA LYS A 242 15.42 -12.49 29.60
C LYS A 242 14.17 -13.24 30.01
N GLN A 243 14.30 -14.52 30.36
CA GLN A 243 13.17 -15.34 30.80
C GLN A 243 12.65 -14.84 32.15
N TYR A 244 13.54 -14.43 33.05
CA TYR A 244 13.18 -13.78 34.30
C TYR A 244 12.49 -12.44 34.08
N ALA A 245 13.04 -11.53 33.25
CA ALA A 245 12.40 -10.25 32.96
C ALA A 245 11.02 -10.41 32.31
N PHE A 246 10.86 -11.36 31.38
CA PHE A 246 9.56 -11.66 30.77
C PHE A 246 8.56 -12.29 31.75
N LYS A 247 9.05 -13.06 32.73
CA LYS A 247 8.24 -13.67 33.81
C LYS A 247 7.84 -12.65 34.87
N GLU A 248 8.69 -11.67 35.18
CA GLU A 248 8.37 -10.54 36.05
C GLU A 248 7.35 -9.60 35.40
N ASP A 249 7.52 -9.27 34.12
CA ASP A 249 6.60 -8.39 33.38
C ASP A 249 5.21 -9.03 33.18
N ASN A 250 5.17 -10.31 32.77
CA ASN A 250 3.89 -11.03 32.61
C ASN A 250 3.27 -11.50 33.92
N GLY A 251 4.00 -11.48 35.04
CA GLY A 251 3.59 -12.01 36.34
C GLY A 251 3.31 -13.53 36.38
N SER A 252 3.45 -14.26 35.26
CA SER A 252 3.27 -15.71 35.19
C SER A 252 4.07 -16.33 34.04
N PRO A 253 4.44 -17.64 34.14
CA PRO A 253 5.07 -18.37 33.05
C PRO A 253 4.09 -18.85 31.96
N TYR A 254 2.79 -18.58 32.09
CA TYR A 254 1.75 -19.08 31.18
C TYR A 254 1.18 -17.97 30.28
N LEU A 255 0.71 -18.36 29.08
CA LEU A 255 0.04 -17.48 28.13
C LEU A 255 -1.33 -17.09 28.70
N LYS A 256 -1.55 -15.79 28.95
CA LYS A 256 -2.83 -15.25 29.43
C LYS A 256 -3.50 -14.46 28.31
N MET A 257 -4.76 -14.77 28.00
CA MET A 257 -5.56 -13.91 27.13
C MET A 257 -5.94 -12.63 27.89
N ALA A 258 -5.66 -11.47 27.30
CA ALA A 258 -6.10 -10.19 27.78
C ALA A 258 -7.21 -9.67 26.86
N TYR A 259 -8.23 -9.04 27.46
CA TYR A 259 -9.23 -8.31 26.70
C TYR A 259 -8.58 -7.01 26.18
N GLU A 260 -8.55 -6.82 24.86
CA GLU A 260 -8.01 -5.61 24.23
C GLU A 260 -9.13 -4.59 23.96
N GLU A 261 -10.05 -4.93 23.06
CA GLU A 261 -11.10 -4.02 22.59
C GLU A 261 -12.27 -4.77 21.94
N VAL A 262 -13.41 -4.09 21.81
CA VAL A 262 -14.57 -4.49 21.02
C VAL A 262 -14.80 -3.50 19.89
N LEU A 263 -15.02 -3.98 18.67
CA LEU A 263 -15.36 -3.12 17.53
C LEU A 263 -16.86 -3.02 17.37
N PHE A 264 -17.43 -1.81 17.51
CA PHE A 264 -18.86 -1.57 17.25
C PHE A 264 -19.14 -0.10 16.86
N PRO A 265 -19.91 0.16 15.78
CA PRO A 265 -20.24 -0.74 14.69
C PRO A 265 -19.00 -1.28 13.97
N VAL A 266 -19.15 -2.40 13.26
CA VAL A 266 -18.09 -3.07 12.50
C VAL A 266 -18.62 -3.50 11.14
N VAL A 267 -17.79 -3.39 10.11
CA VAL A 267 -18.07 -3.84 8.75
C VAL A 267 -16.95 -4.75 8.26
N PHE A 268 -17.33 -5.92 7.75
CA PHE A 268 -16.44 -6.89 7.12
C PHE A 268 -16.57 -6.79 5.60
N THR A 269 -15.45 -6.58 4.91
CA THR A 269 -15.40 -6.47 3.43
C THR A 269 -14.66 -7.63 2.77
N GLY A 270 -14.29 -8.64 3.55
CA GLY A 270 -13.66 -9.88 3.12
C GLY A 270 -12.59 -10.38 4.09
N LYS A 271 -11.95 -11.50 3.77
CA LYS A 271 -10.94 -12.12 4.64
C LYS A 271 -9.79 -11.14 4.98
N LYS A 272 -9.54 -10.97 6.29
CA LYS A 272 -8.57 -10.01 6.86
C LYS A 272 -8.83 -8.54 6.49
N LYS A 273 -10.05 -8.19 6.06
CA LYS A 273 -10.45 -6.85 5.65
C LYS A 273 -11.70 -6.40 6.40
N TYR A 274 -11.52 -5.48 7.33
CA TYR A 274 -12.60 -4.97 8.15
C TYR A 274 -12.26 -3.60 8.72
N TYR A 275 -13.29 -2.89 9.14
CA TYR A 275 -13.15 -1.63 9.85
C TYR A 275 -14.29 -1.46 10.85
N GLY A 276 -14.03 -0.68 11.91
CA GLY A 276 -15.02 -0.42 12.95
C GLY A 276 -14.53 0.60 13.96
N ILE A 277 -15.39 0.96 14.91
CA ILE A 277 -15.01 1.87 16.00
C ILE A 277 -14.57 1.03 17.21
N PRO A 278 -13.33 1.20 17.70
CA PRO A 278 -12.84 0.44 18.84
C PRO A 278 -13.39 0.98 20.17
N HIS A 279 -13.74 0.07 21.06
CA HIS A 279 -14.18 0.32 22.43
C HIS A 279 -13.32 -0.51 23.38
N GLU A 280 -12.50 0.17 24.18
CA GLU A 280 -11.60 -0.47 25.14
C GLU A 280 -12.35 -0.66 26.48
N SER A 281 -12.52 0.40 27.27
CA SER A 281 -13.16 0.29 28.60
C SER A 281 -14.60 0.77 28.64
N LYS A 282 -14.96 1.76 27.81
CA LYS A 282 -16.29 2.37 27.76
C LYS A 282 -16.73 2.57 26.31
N PRO A 283 -18.03 2.46 26.00
CA PRO A 283 -18.55 2.80 24.68
C PRO A 283 -18.15 4.23 24.29
N ASN A 284 -17.44 4.38 23.18
CA ASN A 284 -16.99 5.67 22.67
C ASN A 284 -17.02 5.68 21.14
N PHE A 285 -18.04 6.32 20.58
CA PHE A 285 -18.27 6.42 19.14
C PHE A 285 -17.46 7.55 18.48
N ASN A 286 -16.75 8.36 19.26
CA ASN A 286 -15.93 9.47 18.77
C ASN A 286 -14.45 9.08 18.62
N LYS A 287 -14.13 7.78 18.62
CA LYS A 287 -12.78 7.28 18.40
C LYS A 287 -12.43 7.21 16.92
N LYS A 288 -11.11 7.26 16.64
CA LYS A 288 -10.58 7.05 15.30
C LYS A 288 -10.92 5.64 14.83
N LEU A 289 -11.33 5.54 13.57
CA LEU A 289 -11.70 4.28 12.94
C LEU A 289 -10.54 3.28 12.95
N PHE A 290 -10.80 2.08 13.45
CA PHE A 290 -9.92 0.92 13.30
C PHE A 290 -10.09 0.35 11.90
N ILE A 291 -9.00 0.20 11.14
CA ILE A 291 -9.05 -0.30 9.76
C ILE A 291 -7.97 -1.36 9.57
N ARG A 292 -8.37 -2.55 9.13
CA ARG A 292 -7.46 -3.67 8.86
C ARG A 292 -7.66 -4.17 7.44
N GLY A 293 -6.56 -4.26 6.68
CA GLY A 293 -6.49 -4.90 5.36
C GLY A 293 -7.23 -4.23 4.19
N VAL A 294 -8.17 -3.32 4.46
CA VAL A 294 -8.89 -2.53 3.44
C VAL A 294 -7.90 -1.76 2.56
N GLU A 295 -8.15 -1.68 1.26
CA GLU A 295 -7.20 -1.10 0.29
C GLU A 295 -6.80 0.34 0.59
N VAL A 296 -7.65 1.09 1.29
CA VAL A 296 -7.41 2.49 1.68
C VAL A 296 -6.16 2.66 2.55
N VAL A 297 -5.84 1.67 3.39
CA VAL A 297 -4.64 1.69 4.24
C VAL A 297 -3.41 1.11 3.53
N LYS A 298 -3.55 0.56 2.33
CA LYS A 298 -2.41 0.06 1.56
C LYS A 298 -1.62 1.24 0.97
N ARG A 299 -0.31 1.03 0.85
CA ARG A 299 0.62 2.01 0.26
C ARG A 299 0.52 2.02 -1.26
N GLY A 300 0.81 3.18 -1.86
CA GLY A 300 0.78 3.39 -3.31
C GLY A 300 -0.62 3.66 -3.88
N GLN A 301 -1.63 3.81 -3.01
CA GLN A 301 -2.93 4.33 -3.43
C GLN A 301 -2.90 5.84 -3.56
N SER A 302 -3.67 6.37 -4.51
CA SER A 302 -3.78 7.81 -4.69
C SER A 302 -4.54 8.45 -3.54
N LYS A 303 -4.31 9.75 -3.32
CA LYS A 303 -5.01 10.51 -2.28
C LYS A 303 -6.52 10.49 -2.51
N HIS A 304 -6.96 10.70 -3.74
CA HIS A 304 -8.37 10.62 -4.14
C HIS A 304 -9.00 9.26 -3.80
N PHE A 305 -8.31 8.15 -4.10
CA PHE A 305 -8.78 6.80 -3.76
C PHE A 305 -8.98 6.63 -2.25
N ARG A 306 -8.07 7.19 -1.44
CA ARG A 306 -8.18 7.15 0.02
C ARG A 306 -9.31 7.98 0.55
N GLU A 307 -9.54 9.16 -0.03
CA GLU A 307 -10.60 10.07 0.38
C GLU A 307 -11.97 9.45 0.11
N VAL A 308 -12.20 8.90 -1.09
CA VAL A 308 -13.44 8.19 -1.43
C VAL A 308 -13.69 7.05 -0.44
N GLY A 309 -12.69 6.21 -0.18
CA GLY A 309 -12.83 5.09 0.75
C GLY A 309 -13.06 5.53 2.20
N LYS A 310 -12.35 6.57 2.68
CA LYS A 310 -12.54 7.14 4.02
C LYS A 310 -13.92 7.77 4.16
N LYS A 311 -14.47 8.35 3.09
CA LYS A 311 -15.81 8.94 3.09
C LYS A 311 -16.88 7.87 3.30
N VAL A 312 -16.84 6.78 2.52
CA VAL A 312 -17.75 5.63 2.71
C VAL A 312 -17.65 5.05 4.12
N MET A 313 -16.43 4.82 4.60
CA MET A 313 -16.21 4.29 5.95
C MET A 313 -16.65 5.26 7.05
N GLY A 314 -16.45 6.57 6.87
CA GLY A 314 -16.86 7.59 7.83
C GLY A 314 -18.37 7.71 7.91
N GLU A 315 -19.06 7.76 6.76
CA GLU A 315 -20.52 7.88 6.72
C GLU A 315 -21.24 6.66 7.28
N SER A 316 -20.72 5.45 7.01
CA SER A 316 -21.31 4.19 7.51
C SER A 316 -21.19 4.02 9.03
N MET A 317 -20.26 4.73 9.66
CA MET A 317 -19.97 4.61 11.10
C MET A 317 -20.59 5.74 11.93
N ARG A 318 -21.38 6.63 11.30
CA ARG A 318 -22.08 7.70 12.02
C ARG A 318 -23.23 7.14 12.86
N LEU A 319 -23.43 7.72 14.03
CA LEU A 319 -24.51 7.35 14.96
C LEU A 319 -25.92 7.59 14.39
N ASP A 320 -26.07 8.64 13.57
CA ASP A 320 -27.33 9.03 12.93
C ASP A 320 -27.56 8.35 11.57
N ASN A 321 -26.70 7.40 11.19
CA ASN A 321 -26.81 6.76 9.89
C ASN A 321 -27.97 5.76 9.86
N THR A 322 -28.99 6.07 9.05
CA THR A 322 -30.11 5.17 8.73
C THR A 322 -29.97 4.50 7.37
N ARG A 323 -28.94 4.87 6.59
CA ARG A 323 -28.71 4.36 5.22
C ARG A 323 -27.95 3.04 5.25
N THR A 324 -28.27 2.15 4.31
CA THR A 324 -27.47 0.95 4.06
C THR A 324 -26.11 1.31 3.48
N LEU A 325 -25.12 0.43 3.66
CA LEU A 325 -23.78 0.64 3.11
C LEU A 325 -23.80 0.77 1.58
N ARG A 326 -24.69 0.03 0.90
CA ARG A 326 -24.94 0.16 -0.54
C ARG A 326 -25.38 1.58 -0.93
N ARG A 327 -26.35 2.17 -0.23
CA ARG A 327 -26.83 3.53 -0.53
C ARG A 327 -25.76 4.60 -0.27
N ILE A 328 -24.95 4.43 0.77
CA ILE A 328 -23.80 5.30 1.02
C ILE A 328 -22.80 5.23 -0.14
N VAL A 329 -22.50 4.04 -0.63
CA VAL A 329 -21.60 3.85 -1.79
C VAL A 329 -22.16 4.52 -3.05
N GLU A 330 -23.47 4.38 -3.29
CA GLU A 330 -24.15 5.05 -4.40
C GLU A 330 -24.06 6.58 -4.32
N ASP A 331 -24.32 7.17 -3.15
CA ASP A 331 -24.24 8.61 -2.91
C ASP A 331 -22.80 9.14 -3.11
N VAL A 332 -21.82 8.44 -2.54
CA VAL A 332 -20.40 8.80 -2.69
C VAL A 332 -19.92 8.66 -4.14
N LEU A 333 -20.38 7.64 -4.86
CA LEU A 333 -20.07 7.46 -6.29
C LEU A 333 -20.65 8.58 -7.14
N LYS A 334 -21.91 8.97 -6.90
CA LYS A 334 -22.57 10.09 -7.60
C LYS A 334 -21.76 11.38 -7.45
N GLU A 335 -21.36 11.72 -6.23
CA GLU A 335 -20.53 12.90 -5.96
C GLU A 335 -19.15 12.79 -6.64
N THR A 336 -18.49 11.64 -6.48
CA THR A 336 -17.18 11.39 -7.09
C THR A 336 -17.21 11.58 -8.61
N ILE A 337 -18.28 11.15 -9.30
CA ILE A 337 -18.41 11.27 -10.74
C ILE A 337 -18.63 12.72 -11.19
N ASN A 338 -19.35 13.51 -10.41
CA ASN A 338 -19.53 14.94 -10.69
C ASN A 338 -18.18 15.69 -10.55
N ASP A 339 -17.39 15.32 -9.56
CA ASP A 339 -16.10 15.95 -9.25
C ASP A 339 -14.93 15.43 -10.11
N ILE A 340 -15.13 14.36 -10.90
CA ILE A 340 -14.08 13.73 -11.73
C ILE A 340 -13.39 14.73 -12.68
N SER A 341 -14.13 15.75 -13.14
CA SER A 341 -13.58 16.79 -14.01
C SER A 341 -12.59 17.73 -13.31
N GLN A 342 -12.61 17.78 -11.97
CA GLN A 342 -11.82 18.67 -11.13
C GLN A 342 -10.68 17.94 -10.39
N ILE A 343 -10.35 16.71 -10.79
CA ILE A 343 -9.32 15.92 -10.10
C ILE A 343 -7.96 16.63 -10.21
N ASP A 344 -7.49 17.14 -9.07
CA ASP A 344 -6.17 17.73 -8.92
C ASP A 344 -5.06 16.70 -9.17
N LEU A 345 -3.97 17.12 -9.80
CA LEU A 345 -2.79 16.31 -10.05
C LEU A 345 -2.26 15.70 -8.74
N ASN A 346 -2.26 16.46 -7.64
CA ASN A 346 -1.80 15.93 -6.35
C ASN A 346 -2.74 14.85 -5.78
N GLY A 347 -4.02 14.88 -6.17
CA GLY A 347 -5.01 13.88 -5.82
C GLY A 347 -4.72 12.50 -6.42
N VAL A 348 -4.02 12.44 -7.56
CA VAL A 348 -3.79 11.22 -8.35
C VAL A 348 -2.37 10.66 -8.26
N ILE A 349 -1.46 11.34 -7.57
CA ILE A 349 -0.09 10.84 -7.36
C ILE A 349 -0.14 9.49 -6.65
N LYS A 350 0.58 8.52 -7.20
CA LYS A 350 0.82 7.20 -6.63
C LYS A 350 2.31 7.04 -6.35
N THR A 351 2.66 6.07 -5.51
CA THR A 351 4.07 5.75 -5.21
C THR A 351 4.37 4.30 -5.55
N ALA A 352 5.54 4.04 -6.13
CA ALA A 352 6.05 2.69 -6.38
C ALA A 352 7.48 2.54 -5.85
N VAL A 353 7.92 1.30 -5.67
CA VAL A 353 9.31 0.95 -5.34
C VAL A 353 9.88 0.20 -6.53
N TRP A 354 11.05 0.60 -7.00
CA TRP A 354 11.78 -0.19 -8.00
C TRP A 354 12.66 -1.23 -7.30
N LYS A 355 12.45 -2.51 -7.63
CA LYS A 355 13.30 -3.64 -7.19
C LYS A 355 13.75 -4.41 -8.43
N PRO A 356 15.04 -4.39 -8.81
CA PRO A 356 15.55 -5.06 -10.01
C PRO A 356 15.21 -6.56 -10.02
N ASP A 357 15.36 -7.22 -8.86
CA ASP A 357 15.21 -8.67 -8.72
C ASP A 357 13.74 -9.15 -8.73
N LYS A 358 12.76 -8.23 -8.71
CA LYS A 358 11.33 -8.58 -8.74
C LYS A 358 10.75 -8.33 -10.12
N ASN A 359 9.99 -9.30 -10.63
CA ASN A 359 9.30 -9.25 -11.93
C ASN A 359 8.04 -8.34 -11.90
N ASN A 360 8.19 -7.08 -11.48
CA ASN A 360 7.14 -6.09 -11.64
C ASN A 360 7.21 -5.47 -13.04
N LYS A 361 6.55 -6.13 -14.01
CA LYS A 361 6.56 -5.76 -15.43
C LYS A 361 6.22 -4.28 -15.68
N SER A 362 5.31 -3.69 -14.88
CA SER A 362 4.90 -2.29 -15.04
C SER A 362 6.01 -1.30 -14.66
N VAL A 363 6.60 -1.49 -13.46
CA VAL A 363 7.68 -0.64 -12.95
C VAL A 363 8.96 -0.85 -13.77
N GLN A 364 9.28 -2.08 -14.15
CA GLN A 364 10.45 -2.35 -14.98
C GLN A 364 10.37 -1.67 -16.36
N ARG A 365 9.20 -1.73 -17.03
CA ARG A 365 8.98 -1.00 -18.30
C ARG A 365 9.12 0.51 -18.13
N PHE A 366 8.51 1.05 -17.06
CA PHE A 366 8.64 2.47 -16.72
C PHE A 366 10.11 2.88 -16.56
N ILE A 367 10.88 2.16 -15.73
CA ILE A 367 12.28 2.47 -15.47
C ILE A 367 13.14 2.33 -16.72
N SER A 368 12.91 1.31 -17.56
CA SER A 368 13.60 1.17 -18.85
C SER A 368 13.38 2.41 -19.72
N ARG A 369 12.13 2.84 -19.86
CA ARG A 369 11.77 4.02 -20.64
C ARG A 369 12.35 5.31 -20.06
N MET A 370 12.43 5.45 -18.73
CA MET A 370 13.06 6.62 -18.09
C MET A 370 14.57 6.65 -18.32
N ARG A 371 15.24 5.50 -18.30
CA ARG A 371 16.67 5.41 -18.66
C ARG A 371 16.93 5.83 -20.10
N ASP A 372 16.09 5.39 -21.03
CA ASP A 372 16.23 5.76 -22.45
C ASP A 372 15.99 7.26 -22.69
N ARG A 373 15.09 7.88 -21.90
CA ARG A 373 14.87 9.34 -21.95
C ARG A 373 16.01 10.11 -21.30
N HIS A 374 16.45 9.69 -20.11
CA HIS A 374 17.58 10.30 -19.40
C HIS A 374 18.86 10.27 -20.24
N THR A 375 19.15 9.14 -20.91
CA THR A 375 20.34 9.01 -21.78
C THR A 375 20.30 10.00 -22.95
N ARG A 376 19.12 10.31 -23.48
CA ARG A 376 18.94 11.33 -24.51
C ARG A 376 19.15 12.74 -23.96
N GLU A 377 18.58 13.05 -22.80
CA GLU A 377 18.80 14.34 -22.13
C GLU A 377 20.28 14.56 -21.79
N GLU A 378 20.99 13.53 -21.32
CA GLU A 378 22.43 13.62 -21.09
C GLU A 378 23.22 13.89 -22.38
N ALA A 379 22.84 13.26 -23.50
CA ALA A 379 23.50 13.46 -24.78
C ALA A 379 23.28 14.89 -25.30
N ASP A 380 22.06 15.42 -25.16
CA ASP A 380 21.74 16.79 -25.58
C ASP A 380 22.36 17.84 -24.64
N ALA A 381 22.38 17.59 -23.33
CA ALA A 381 23.09 18.43 -22.37
C ALA A 381 24.59 18.52 -22.70
N LYS A 382 25.24 17.38 -23.01
CA LYS A 382 26.65 17.36 -23.46
C LYS A 382 26.86 18.19 -24.73
N ARG A 383 25.91 18.16 -25.68
CA ARG A 383 25.96 18.97 -26.91
C ARG A 383 25.80 20.47 -26.62
N LEU A 384 24.92 20.85 -25.71
CA LEU A 384 24.71 22.25 -25.30
C LEU A 384 25.93 22.81 -24.56
N ILE A 385 26.52 22.04 -23.65
CA ILE A 385 27.74 22.42 -22.94
C ILE A 385 28.90 22.65 -23.93
N LYS A 386 29.03 21.78 -24.96
CA LYS A 386 30.03 21.97 -26.02
C LYS A 386 29.83 23.27 -26.81
N ARG A 387 28.61 23.81 -26.84
CA ARG A 387 28.25 25.10 -27.49
C ARG A 387 28.30 26.29 -26.53
N GLY A 388 28.74 26.11 -25.27
CA GLY A 388 28.81 27.16 -24.27
C GLY A 388 27.46 27.59 -23.67
N LEU A 389 26.40 26.79 -23.88
CA LEU A 389 25.07 27.05 -23.33
C LEU A 389 24.86 26.30 -22.01
N THR A 390 24.10 26.88 -21.09
CA THR A 390 23.72 26.25 -19.82
C THR A 390 22.66 25.17 -20.06
N SER A 391 22.87 23.98 -19.48
CA SER A 391 21.89 22.89 -19.52
C SER A 391 20.87 23.06 -18.40
N GLU A 392 19.59 22.83 -18.70
CA GLU A 392 18.56 22.67 -17.68
C GLU A 392 18.75 21.36 -16.88
N PRO A 393 18.22 21.27 -15.64
CA PRO A 393 18.19 20.03 -14.88
C PRO A 393 17.43 18.93 -15.61
N TYR A 394 17.93 17.69 -15.52
CA TYR A 394 17.28 16.52 -16.13
C TYR A 394 15.86 16.34 -15.61
N LEU A 395 14.93 16.06 -16.51
CA LEU A 395 13.53 15.88 -16.18
C LEU A 395 13.23 14.43 -15.77
N TYR A 396 14.03 13.47 -16.26
CA TYR A 396 13.84 12.04 -16.02
C TYR A 396 14.92 11.44 -15.12
N GLU A 397 14.90 11.78 -13.83
CA GLU A 397 15.80 11.16 -12.85
C GLU A 397 15.51 9.66 -12.68
N ILE A 398 16.56 8.86 -12.48
CA ILE A 398 16.45 7.41 -12.28
C ILE A 398 16.50 7.13 -10.78
N PRO A 399 15.45 6.56 -10.16
CA PRO A 399 15.45 6.24 -8.74
C PRO A 399 16.43 5.11 -8.42
N GLU A 400 16.99 5.11 -7.21
CA GLU A 400 17.86 4.02 -6.77
C GLU A 400 17.07 2.72 -6.51
N PRO A 401 17.69 1.53 -6.64
CA PRO A 401 17.05 0.28 -6.25
C PRO A 401 16.58 0.32 -4.78
N GLY A 402 15.30 0.02 -4.55
CA GLY A 402 14.68 0.08 -3.23
C GLY A 402 14.12 1.45 -2.85
N GLU A 403 14.42 2.51 -3.61
CA GLU A 403 13.84 3.82 -3.41
C GLU A 403 12.40 3.90 -3.92
N ARG A 404 11.60 4.72 -3.22
CA ARG A 404 10.24 5.06 -3.64
C ARG A 404 10.27 6.27 -4.56
N PHE A 405 9.56 6.16 -5.67
CA PHE A 405 9.32 7.28 -6.57
C PHE A 405 7.82 7.52 -6.73
N GLU A 406 7.48 8.77 -7.01
CA GLU A 406 6.11 9.22 -7.30
C GLU A 406 5.82 9.10 -8.80
N TYR A 407 4.59 8.73 -9.15
CA TYR A 407 4.16 8.65 -10.54
C TYR A 407 2.66 8.93 -10.68
N VAL A 408 2.26 9.30 -11.89
CA VAL A 408 0.87 9.49 -12.33
C VAL A 408 0.64 8.64 -13.59
N VAL A 409 -0.58 8.15 -13.79
CA VAL A 409 -0.95 7.43 -15.02
C VAL A 409 -1.60 8.42 -15.99
N VAL A 410 -0.98 8.61 -17.15
CA VAL A 410 -1.42 9.51 -18.21
C VAL A 410 -2.09 8.76 -19.35
N GLU A 411 -2.88 9.48 -20.15
CA GLU A 411 -3.46 8.95 -21.37
C GLU A 411 -2.35 8.58 -22.37
N ASN A 412 -2.47 7.40 -22.98
CA ASN A 412 -1.59 6.96 -24.05
C ASN A 412 -2.36 6.02 -24.97
N ASP A 413 -2.67 6.50 -26.18
CA ASP A 413 -3.41 5.72 -27.18
C ASP A 413 -2.56 4.62 -27.82
N SER A 414 -1.22 4.69 -27.66
CA SER A 414 -0.30 3.72 -28.27
C SER A 414 -0.09 2.44 -27.45
N SER A 415 -0.54 2.39 -26.19
CA SER A 415 -0.37 1.20 -25.34
C SER A 415 -1.33 1.18 -24.16
N ASP A 416 -2.00 0.04 -23.96
CA ASP A 416 -2.82 -0.23 -22.76
C ASP A 416 -2.01 -0.62 -21.53
N LYS A 417 -0.70 -0.84 -21.68
CA LYS A 417 0.15 -1.29 -20.57
C LYS A 417 0.40 -0.12 -19.62
N VAL A 418 0.02 -0.30 -18.35
CA VAL A 418 0.18 0.74 -17.31
C VAL A 418 1.60 1.30 -17.24
N GLY A 419 2.63 0.45 -17.36
CA GLY A 419 4.04 0.90 -17.33
C GLY A 419 4.41 1.92 -18.43
N ASP A 420 3.72 1.89 -19.57
CA ASP A 420 3.93 2.82 -20.69
C ASP A 420 3.15 4.14 -20.47
N LYS A 421 2.10 4.08 -19.66
CA LYS A 421 1.27 5.22 -19.22
C LYS A 421 1.78 5.92 -17.96
N MET A 422 2.72 5.32 -17.23
CA MET A 422 3.29 5.95 -16.01
C MET A 422 4.19 7.14 -16.37
N GLU A 423 4.10 8.23 -15.62
CA GLU A 423 4.89 9.44 -15.84
C GLU A 423 5.21 10.15 -14.51
N TYR A 424 6.32 10.86 -14.41
CA TYR A 424 6.64 11.64 -13.21
C TYR A 424 5.68 12.85 -13.06
N PRO A 425 5.23 13.20 -11.84
CA PRO A 425 4.33 14.34 -11.64
C PRO A 425 4.87 15.66 -12.21
N GLU A 426 6.18 15.89 -12.10
CA GLU A 426 6.84 17.09 -12.63
C GLU A 426 6.81 17.13 -14.17
N VAL A 427 7.00 15.98 -14.84
CA VAL A 427 6.87 15.87 -16.30
C VAL A 427 5.45 16.19 -16.74
N VAL A 428 4.44 15.67 -16.02
CA VAL A 428 3.02 15.93 -16.32
C VAL A 428 2.72 17.42 -16.22
N ARG A 429 3.23 18.09 -15.18
CA ARG A 429 3.05 19.53 -14.97
C ARG A 429 3.71 20.37 -16.07
N ARG A 430 4.96 20.06 -16.45
CA ARG A 430 5.70 20.83 -17.47
C ARG A 430 5.19 20.61 -18.89
N LEU A 431 4.83 19.37 -19.23
CA LEU A 431 4.41 19.00 -20.59
C LEU A 431 2.89 19.01 -20.79
N GLY A 432 2.11 19.34 -19.76
CA GLY A 432 0.65 19.41 -19.84
C GLY A 432 -0.01 18.08 -20.24
N LYS A 433 0.53 16.94 -19.79
CA LYS A 433 -0.01 15.62 -20.17
C LYS A 433 -1.38 15.38 -19.51
N LYS A 434 -2.30 14.81 -20.27
CA LYS A 434 -3.64 14.46 -19.77
C LYS A 434 -3.60 13.21 -18.90
N ILE A 435 -4.32 13.25 -17.78
CA ILE A 435 -4.41 12.16 -16.81
C ILE A 435 -5.42 11.11 -17.33
N ASP A 436 -5.10 9.82 -17.21
CA ASP A 436 -6.02 8.72 -17.57
C ASP A 436 -7.09 8.55 -16.48
N ILE A 437 -8.16 9.34 -16.57
CA ILE A 437 -9.28 9.32 -15.61
C ILE A 437 -9.93 7.93 -15.54
N SER A 438 -10.00 7.21 -16.67
CA SER A 438 -10.60 5.88 -16.76
C SER A 438 -9.85 4.88 -15.88
N TYR A 439 -8.52 4.94 -15.87
CA TYR A 439 -7.68 4.13 -14.99
C TYR A 439 -8.01 4.35 -13.50
N TYR A 440 -8.07 5.60 -13.05
CA TYR A 440 -8.36 5.91 -11.65
C TYR A 440 -9.80 5.55 -11.26
N LEU A 441 -10.77 5.81 -12.13
CA LEU A 441 -12.16 5.40 -11.90
C LEU A 441 -12.29 3.88 -11.76
N LYS A 442 -11.60 3.10 -12.59
CA LYS A 442 -11.57 1.63 -12.47
C LYS A 442 -11.06 1.18 -11.09
N THR A 443 -10.07 1.88 -10.52
CA THR A 443 -9.61 1.55 -9.15
C THR A 443 -10.67 1.85 -8.10
N VAL A 444 -11.38 2.99 -8.22
CA VAL A 444 -12.48 3.37 -7.31
C VAL A 444 -13.64 2.37 -7.40
N VAL A 445 -13.98 1.90 -8.61
CA VAL A 445 -14.98 0.84 -8.82
C VAL A 445 -14.65 -0.42 -8.04
N GLY A 446 -13.39 -0.88 -8.12
CA GLY A 446 -12.95 -2.07 -7.38
C GLY A 446 -13.03 -1.90 -5.86
N LEU A 447 -12.76 -0.68 -5.35
CA LEU A 447 -12.92 -0.36 -3.93
C LEU A 447 -14.40 -0.34 -3.51
N CYS A 448 -15.27 0.28 -4.30
CA CYS A 448 -16.69 0.38 -4.00
C CYS A 448 -17.37 -1.01 -4.05
N ALA A 449 -16.94 -1.86 -4.98
CA ALA A 449 -17.42 -3.24 -5.09
C ALA A 449 -17.16 -4.03 -3.80
N ARG A 450 -16.01 -3.81 -3.15
CA ARG A 450 -15.69 -4.43 -1.85
C ARG A 450 -16.61 -4.02 -0.71
N PHE A 451 -17.25 -2.87 -0.79
CA PHE A 451 -18.19 -2.43 0.25
C PHE A 451 -19.58 -3.02 0.06
N ILE A 452 -19.94 -3.48 -1.15
CA ILE A 452 -21.31 -3.93 -1.45
C ILE A 452 -21.41 -5.41 -1.81
N ASN A 453 -20.28 -6.11 -2.01
CA ASN A 453 -20.26 -7.51 -2.43
C ASN A 453 -20.89 -8.49 -1.41
N TYR A 454 -21.20 -8.04 -0.18
CA TYR A 454 -21.95 -8.82 0.80
C TYR A 454 -23.43 -9.00 0.42
N ASP A 455 -23.97 -8.12 -0.43
CA ASP A 455 -25.38 -8.15 -0.86
C ASP A 455 -25.68 -9.45 -1.61
N GLU A 456 -26.78 -10.10 -1.24
CA GLU A 456 -27.21 -11.40 -1.81
C GLU A 456 -27.34 -11.33 -3.34
N SER A 457 -27.70 -10.16 -3.90
CA SER A 457 -27.79 -9.96 -5.35
C SER A 457 -26.47 -10.15 -6.11
N PHE A 458 -25.33 -10.12 -5.41
CA PHE A 458 -24.02 -10.37 -6.00
C PHE A 458 -23.45 -11.75 -5.69
N GLN A 459 -24.05 -12.51 -4.77
CA GLN A 459 -23.54 -13.81 -4.38
C GLN A 459 -23.71 -14.83 -5.51
N PRO A 460 -22.65 -15.57 -5.90
CA PRO A 460 -22.74 -16.58 -6.94
C PRO A 460 -23.53 -17.80 -6.46
N SER A 461 -24.23 -18.48 -7.37
CA SER A 461 -24.83 -19.78 -7.07
C SER A 461 -23.76 -20.84 -6.80
N SER A 462 -24.12 -21.89 -6.06
CA SER A 462 -23.21 -23.01 -5.76
C SER A 462 -22.64 -23.68 -7.02
N GLU A 463 -23.43 -23.76 -8.10
CA GLU A 463 -23.01 -24.30 -9.40
C GLU A 463 -21.84 -23.52 -10.01
N ILE A 464 -21.91 -22.18 -9.99
CA ILE A 464 -20.86 -21.30 -10.52
C ILE A 464 -19.56 -21.44 -9.71
N VAL A 465 -19.69 -21.58 -8.38
CA VAL A 465 -18.54 -21.78 -7.50
C VAL A 465 -17.86 -23.13 -7.78
N LEU A 466 -18.64 -24.20 -7.96
CA LEU A 466 -18.13 -25.52 -8.32
C LEU A 466 -17.43 -25.54 -9.69
N GLU A 467 -17.99 -24.86 -10.68
CA GLU A 467 -17.36 -24.75 -12.00
C GLU A 467 -16.03 -23.99 -11.93
N ALA A 468 -15.95 -22.92 -11.12
CA ALA A 468 -14.73 -22.16 -10.91
C ALA A 468 -13.65 -22.99 -10.17
N LEU A 469 -14.06 -23.81 -9.21
CA LEU A 469 -13.16 -24.75 -8.50
C LEU A 469 -12.57 -25.79 -9.46
N LYS A 470 -13.40 -26.40 -10.31
CA LYS A 470 -12.92 -27.36 -11.33
C LYS A 470 -11.87 -26.75 -12.24
N LYS A 471 -12.14 -25.55 -12.78
CA LYS A 471 -11.20 -24.80 -13.62
C LYS A 471 -9.87 -24.50 -12.91
N LEU A 472 -9.89 -24.29 -11.59
CA LEU A 472 -8.68 -24.01 -10.82
C LEU A 472 -7.86 -25.28 -10.59
N LYS A 473 -8.50 -26.41 -10.28
CA LYS A 473 -7.85 -27.72 -10.18
C LYS A 473 -7.24 -28.15 -11.53
N ASP A 474 -7.95 -27.94 -12.63
CA ASP A 474 -7.46 -28.25 -13.98
C ASP A 474 -6.25 -27.38 -14.39
N ALA A 475 -6.24 -26.10 -13.99
CA ALA A 475 -5.12 -25.20 -14.26
C ALA A 475 -3.86 -25.55 -13.45
N ASN A 476 -4.02 -26.05 -12.23
CA ASN A 476 -2.90 -26.51 -11.41
C ASN A 476 -2.29 -27.81 -11.98
N LYS A 477 -3.10 -28.76 -12.45
CA LYS A 477 -2.61 -29.98 -13.12
C LYS A 477 -1.81 -29.72 -14.40
N ALA A 478 -2.06 -28.61 -15.09
CA ALA A 478 -1.31 -28.23 -16.29
C ALA A 478 0.05 -27.55 -16.00
N GLY A 479 0.34 -27.22 -14.73
CA GLY A 479 1.53 -26.46 -14.31
C GLY A 479 2.76 -27.29 -13.94
N ASP A 480 2.59 -28.56 -13.55
CA ASP A 480 3.68 -29.39 -13.00
C ASP A 480 4.56 -30.08 -14.04
N ASN A 481 4.20 -30.01 -15.32
CA ASN A 481 5.04 -30.54 -16.40
C ASN A 481 5.98 -29.47 -16.96
N LYS A 482 6.99 -29.03 -16.19
CA LYS A 482 8.31 -28.54 -16.67
C LYS A 482 9.23 -28.05 -15.54
N ALA A 483 10.15 -28.91 -15.09
CA ALA A 483 11.61 -28.76 -15.22
C ALA A 483 12.31 -29.70 -14.22
N ASP A 484 13.07 -30.63 -14.77
CA ASP A 484 13.91 -31.61 -14.10
C ASP A 484 15.32 -31.03 -13.85
N ASP A 485 15.95 -31.46 -12.75
CA ASP A 485 17.36 -31.92 -12.62
C ASP A 485 18.04 -31.50 -11.30
N GLY A 486 18.41 -32.52 -10.51
CA GLY A 486 19.67 -32.53 -9.75
C GLY A 486 19.59 -32.83 -8.24
N GLY A 487 19.69 -34.11 -7.87
CA GLY A 487 20.24 -34.52 -6.57
C GLY A 487 19.46 -35.62 -5.84
N VAL A 488 19.92 -36.86 -6.01
CA VAL A 488 19.63 -38.01 -5.12
C VAL A 488 20.23 -37.73 -3.74
N ASP A 489 19.43 -37.90 -2.69
CA ASP A 489 19.78 -38.69 -1.49
C ASP A 489 18.48 -38.95 -0.69
N GLY A 490 18.31 -40.20 -0.27
CA GLY A 490 17.11 -40.70 0.38
C GLY A 490 16.96 -40.22 1.83
N ASP A 491 15.73 -40.29 2.34
CA ASP A 491 15.39 -41.17 3.46
C ASP A 491 13.87 -41.12 3.70
N ASP A 492 13.33 -42.30 4.01
CA ASP A 492 11.98 -42.69 4.42
C ASP A 492 11.10 -41.60 5.02
N LEU A 493 9.88 -41.43 4.50
CA LEU A 493 8.68 -41.14 5.31
C LEU A 493 7.43 -41.70 4.61
N ASP A 494 6.57 -42.27 5.42
CA ASP A 494 5.42 -43.12 5.12
C ASP A 494 4.42 -42.51 4.13
N GLU A 495 3.90 -43.35 3.23
CA GLU A 495 2.69 -43.11 2.45
C GLU A 495 1.48 -43.14 3.40
N ASP A 496 1.25 -42.04 4.12
CA ASP A 496 -0.09 -41.72 4.57
C ASP A 496 -0.87 -41.29 3.32
N GLU A 497 -1.77 -42.15 2.85
CA GLU A 497 -2.83 -41.76 1.92
C GLU A 497 -3.65 -40.65 2.60
N GLU A 498 -3.28 -39.38 2.34
CA GLU A 498 -4.12 -38.23 2.67
C GLU A 498 -5.40 -38.35 1.83
N ASP A 499 -6.53 -38.55 2.51
CA ASP A 499 -7.88 -38.48 1.97
C ASP A 499 -8.06 -37.19 1.10
N GLU A 500 -7.88 -37.31 -0.22
CA GLU A 500 -7.96 -36.20 -1.21
C GLU A 500 -9.39 -35.66 -1.45
N ASP A 501 -10.34 -35.88 -0.55
CA ASP A 501 -11.76 -35.55 -0.77
C ASP A 501 -12.35 -34.48 0.17
N GLU A 502 -11.58 -33.90 1.09
CA GLU A 502 -12.07 -32.77 1.89
C GLU A 502 -11.79 -31.42 1.18
N MET A 503 -12.83 -30.81 0.61
CA MET A 503 -12.73 -29.49 -0.03
C MET A 503 -12.30 -28.42 1.00
N ASP A 504 -11.16 -27.76 0.79
CA ASP A 504 -10.72 -26.63 1.61
C ASP A 504 -11.78 -25.51 1.61
N GLU A 505 -12.54 -25.41 2.71
CA GLU A 505 -13.56 -24.38 2.91
C GLU A 505 -13.00 -22.96 2.69
N ASP A 506 -11.70 -22.75 2.94
CA ASP A 506 -11.03 -21.48 2.70
C ASP A 506 -10.87 -21.17 1.21
N GLU A 507 -10.58 -22.17 0.37
CA GLU A 507 -10.53 -21.99 -1.09
C GLU A 507 -11.91 -21.66 -1.65
N VAL A 508 -12.94 -22.37 -1.20
CA VAL A 508 -14.34 -22.11 -1.59
C VAL A 508 -14.74 -20.67 -1.22
N SER A 509 -14.42 -20.24 0.01
CA SER A 509 -14.69 -18.89 0.49
C SER A 509 -13.99 -17.82 -0.36
N LYS A 510 -12.71 -18.00 -0.68
CA LYS A 510 -11.94 -17.07 -1.53
C LYS A 510 -12.53 -16.93 -2.93
N ILE A 511 -12.96 -18.03 -3.54
CA ILE A 511 -13.54 -18.04 -4.88
C ILE A 511 -14.91 -17.34 -4.87
N ARG A 512 -15.76 -17.65 -3.89
CA ARG A 512 -17.06 -17.00 -3.71
C ARG A 512 -16.91 -15.49 -3.56
N ASP A 513 -16.02 -15.04 -2.67
CA ASP A 513 -15.71 -13.61 -2.46
C ASP A 513 -15.25 -12.93 -3.75
N ALA A 514 -14.37 -13.59 -4.53
CA ALA A 514 -13.84 -13.05 -5.77
C ALA A 514 -14.91 -12.94 -6.87
N LEU A 515 -15.82 -13.91 -6.96
CA LEU A 515 -16.95 -13.89 -7.90
C LEU A 515 -17.96 -12.82 -7.51
N ALA A 516 -18.32 -12.71 -6.23
CA ALA A 516 -19.22 -11.68 -5.74
C ALA A 516 -18.65 -10.28 -5.98
N GLN A 517 -17.34 -10.09 -5.74
CA GLN A 517 -16.68 -8.83 -6.06
C GLN A 517 -16.73 -8.50 -7.56
N LYS A 518 -16.53 -9.47 -8.45
CA LYS A 518 -16.65 -9.24 -9.91
C LYS A 518 -18.08 -8.87 -10.32
N SER A 519 -19.09 -9.50 -9.72
CA SER A 519 -20.50 -9.18 -9.94
C SER A 519 -20.81 -7.74 -9.51
N ALA A 520 -20.39 -7.36 -8.30
CA ALA A 520 -20.51 -5.99 -7.80
C ALA A 520 -19.76 -4.97 -8.67
N GLU A 521 -18.54 -5.26 -9.14
CA GLU A 521 -17.81 -4.39 -10.07
C GLU A 521 -18.58 -4.18 -11.39
N LYS A 522 -19.20 -5.24 -11.92
CA LYS A 522 -20.02 -5.15 -13.14
C LYS A 522 -21.24 -4.25 -12.92
N TRP A 523 -21.92 -4.41 -11.79
CA TRP A 523 -23.07 -3.59 -11.43
C TRP A 523 -22.68 -2.11 -11.27
N ILE A 524 -21.61 -1.81 -10.52
CA ILE A 524 -21.12 -0.43 -10.32
C ILE A 524 -20.76 0.22 -11.66
N ARG A 525 -20.14 -0.51 -12.60
CA ARG A 525 -19.87 0.02 -13.95
C ARG A 525 -21.16 0.37 -14.69
N GLY A 526 -22.19 -0.48 -14.57
CA GLY A 526 -23.52 -0.21 -15.10
C GLY A 526 -24.13 1.04 -14.47
N TYR A 527 -24.03 1.18 -13.15
CA TYR A 527 -24.49 2.35 -12.41
C TYR A 527 -23.78 3.64 -12.81
N ILE A 528 -22.45 3.62 -12.94
CA ILE A 528 -21.70 4.78 -13.44
C ILE A 528 -22.15 5.16 -14.86
N LYS A 529 -22.38 4.15 -15.71
CA LYS A 529 -22.86 4.37 -17.07
C LYS A 529 -24.27 4.98 -17.07
N SER A 530 -25.17 4.51 -16.21
CA SER A 530 -26.51 5.09 -16.09
C SER A 530 -26.47 6.52 -15.54
N LEU A 531 -25.56 6.85 -14.61
CA LEU A 531 -25.38 8.22 -14.15
C LEU A 531 -24.88 9.17 -15.25
N ARG A 532 -24.02 8.70 -16.15
CA ARG A 532 -23.50 9.51 -17.27
C ARG A 532 -24.49 9.64 -18.43
N ASP A 533 -25.16 8.54 -18.79
CA ASP A 533 -26.06 8.49 -19.95
C ASP A 533 -27.50 8.88 -19.58
N GLY A 534 -27.88 8.73 -18.31
CA GLY A 534 -29.21 8.97 -17.79
C GLY A 534 -29.73 10.37 -18.11
N PRO A 535 -29.02 11.45 -17.78
CA PRO A 535 -29.45 12.81 -18.11
C PRO A 535 -29.63 13.05 -19.62
N LYS A 536 -28.82 12.38 -20.46
CA LYS A 536 -28.95 12.47 -21.92
C LYS A 536 -30.22 11.75 -22.39
N LYS A 537 -30.48 10.55 -21.85
CA LYS A 537 -31.69 9.77 -22.15
C LYS A 537 -32.94 10.50 -21.69
N ASP A 538 -32.94 11.06 -20.49
CA ASP A 538 -34.05 11.86 -19.95
C ASP A 538 -34.36 13.05 -20.85
N LYS A 539 -33.31 13.79 -21.27
CA LYS A 539 -33.46 14.91 -22.22
C LYS A 539 -34.10 14.46 -23.54
N THR A 540 -33.71 13.29 -24.07
CA THR A 540 -34.30 12.75 -25.30
C THR A 540 -35.76 12.34 -25.11
N ILE A 541 -36.08 11.64 -24.01
CA ILE A 541 -37.46 11.23 -23.68
C ILE A 541 -38.35 12.46 -23.54
N ILE A 542 -37.92 13.43 -22.73
CA ILE A 542 -38.66 14.67 -22.49
C ILE A 542 -38.87 15.44 -23.80
N SER A 543 -37.83 15.56 -24.65
CA SER A 543 -37.96 16.23 -25.95
C SER A 543 -38.98 15.56 -26.85
N HIS A 544 -39.02 14.22 -26.89
CA HIS A 544 -39.97 13.49 -27.73
C HIS A 544 -41.41 13.57 -27.21
N LEU A 545 -41.60 13.45 -25.89
CA LEU A 545 -42.92 13.62 -25.27
C LEU A 545 -43.45 15.04 -25.47
N TRP A 546 -42.59 16.05 -25.40
CA TRP A 546 -42.94 17.43 -25.68
C TRP A 546 -43.36 17.64 -27.14
N GLU A 547 -42.61 17.08 -28.09
CA GLU A 547 -42.96 17.11 -29.52
C GLU A 547 -44.34 16.49 -29.77
N GLY A 548 -44.64 15.33 -29.15
CA GLY A 548 -45.95 14.69 -29.21
C GLY A 548 -47.08 15.55 -28.62
N ALA A 549 -46.84 16.21 -27.48
CA ALA A 549 -47.79 17.12 -26.86
C ALA A 549 -48.09 18.34 -27.75
N CYS A 550 -47.07 18.92 -28.39
CA CYS A 550 -47.23 20.02 -29.35
C CYS A 550 -48.06 19.61 -30.57
N ILE A 551 -47.83 18.41 -31.13
CA ILE A 551 -48.61 17.88 -32.25
C ILE A 551 -50.08 17.68 -31.84
N TYR A 552 -50.33 17.12 -30.66
CA TYR A 552 -51.69 16.92 -30.14
C TYR A 552 -52.41 18.25 -29.90
N ALA A 553 -51.75 19.22 -29.26
CA ALA A 553 -52.30 20.56 -29.03
C ALA A 553 -52.63 21.26 -30.35
N LYS A 554 -51.74 21.15 -31.35
CA LYS A 554 -51.98 21.66 -32.71
C LYS A 554 -53.21 21.01 -33.34
N LYS A 555 -53.31 19.68 -33.28
CA LYS A 555 -54.48 18.95 -33.82
C LYS A 555 -55.76 19.37 -33.11
N LEU A 556 -55.74 19.50 -31.79
CA LEU A 556 -56.90 19.94 -31.01
C LEU A 556 -57.35 21.34 -31.43
N PHE A 557 -56.39 22.28 -31.57
CA PHE A 557 -56.63 23.64 -32.07
C PHE A 557 -57.20 23.62 -33.48
N ASP A 558 -56.56 22.91 -34.41
CA ASP A 558 -57.02 22.80 -35.79
C ASP A 558 -58.44 22.21 -35.86
N THR A 559 -58.78 21.24 -35.01
CA THR A 559 -60.12 20.62 -34.98
C THR A 559 -61.18 21.53 -34.33
N THR A 560 -60.84 22.27 -33.27
CA THR A 560 -61.78 23.18 -32.59
C THR A 560 -62.02 24.48 -33.34
N TYR A 561 -61.07 24.89 -34.20
CA TYR A 561 -61.16 26.11 -34.99
C TYR A 561 -61.32 25.87 -36.50
N ALA A 562 -61.47 24.61 -36.94
CA ALA A 562 -61.66 24.23 -38.35
C ALA A 562 -62.87 24.92 -39.02
N ASP A 563 -63.96 25.16 -38.28
CA ASP A 563 -65.19 25.74 -38.82
C ASP A 563 -65.18 27.26 -38.93
N LYS A 564 -64.11 27.94 -38.50
CA LYS A 564 -63.92 29.38 -38.67
C LYS A 564 -63.02 29.63 -39.88
N GLY A 565 -63.63 29.60 -41.07
CA GLY A 565 -62.94 29.85 -42.32
C GLY A 565 -62.24 31.20 -42.35
N GLU A 566 -60.90 31.18 -42.33
CA GLU A 566 -59.97 31.98 -43.16
C GLU A 566 -58.54 31.85 -42.61
N HIS A 567 -57.62 31.39 -43.47
CA HIS A 567 -56.14 31.44 -43.35
C HIS A 567 -55.53 31.77 -41.96
N LEU A 568 -55.54 30.79 -41.07
CA LEU A 568 -54.92 30.89 -39.72
C LEU A 568 -53.44 30.47 -39.69
N THR A 569 -52.72 30.50 -40.80
CA THR A 569 -51.30 30.10 -40.83
C THR A 569 -50.36 31.10 -40.15
N ASN A 570 -50.84 32.28 -39.72
CA ASN A 570 -50.07 33.32 -39.00
C ASN A 570 -50.87 34.03 -37.90
N ASN A 571 -51.75 33.35 -37.16
CA ASN A 571 -52.55 34.02 -36.11
C ASN A 571 -51.73 34.26 -34.82
N ALA A 572 -51.60 35.52 -34.42
CA ALA A 572 -51.01 35.96 -33.15
C ALA A 572 -51.60 35.22 -31.92
N TYR A 573 -52.84 34.73 -32.01
CA TYR A 573 -53.50 33.93 -30.98
C TYR A 573 -52.91 32.51 -30.85
N TYR A 574 -52.58 31.84 -31.96
CA TYR A 574 -51.91 30.54 -31.94
C TYR A 574 -50.46 30.68 -31.45
N GLN A 575 -49.78 31.76 -31.86
CA GLN A 575 -48.46 32.10 -31.31
C GLN A 575 -48.52 32.46 -29.82
N SER A 576 -49.59 33.13 -29.37
CA SER A 576 -49.82 33.38 -27.94
C SER A 576 -50.10 32.09 -27.16
N LEU A 577 -50.83 31.14 -27.75
CA LEU A 577 -51.08 29.81 -27.17
C LEU A 577 -49.78 29.00 -27.08
N LEU A 578 -48.98 28.97 -28.16
CA LEU A 578 -47.65 28.34 -28.15
C LEU A 578 -46.73 29.00 -27.12
N ASN A 579 -46.68 30.33 -27.05
CA ASN A 579 -45.88 31.03 -26.03
C ASN A 579 -46.36 30.76 -24.59
N ALA A 580 -47.67 30.56 -24.38
CA ALA A 580 -48.22 30.17 -23.08
C ALA A 580 -47.90 28.71 -22.74
N LEU A 581 -47.91 27.82 -23.74
CA LEU A 581 -47.48 26.43 -23.62
C LEU A 581 -45.97 26.34 -23.35
N ASP A 582 -45.14 27.14 -24.02
CA ASP A 582 -43.70 27.23 -23.80
C ASP A 582 -43.38 27.79 -22.39
N LYS A 583 -44.18 28.73 -21.86
CA LYS A 583 -44.07 29.14 -20.45
C LYS A 583 -44.45 28.03 -19.46
N GLN A 584 -45.41 27.17 -19.82
CA GLN A 584 -45.77 25.99 -19.03
C GLN A 584 -44.76 24.84 -19.23
N GLU A 585 -44.02 24.83 -20.35
CA GLU A 585 -43.04 23.81 -20.72
C GLU A 585 -41.98 23.66 -19.65
N GLU A 586 -41.45 24.75 -19.13
CA GLU A 586 -40.34 24.69 -18.18
C GLU A 586 -40.78 24.05 -16.85
N SER A 587 -42.01 24.35 -16.40
CA SER A 587 -42.66 23.69 -15.26
C SER A 587 -42.95 22.20 -15.52
N ILE A 588 -43.44 21.85 -16.72
CA ILE A 588 -43.75 20.48 -17.12
C ILE A 588 -42.46 19.65 -17.28
N ARG A 589 -41.42 20.21 -17.91
CA ARG A 589 -40.09 19.61 -18.03
C ARG A 589 -39.47 19.35 -16.67
N LEU A 590 -39.58 20.30 -15.73
CA LEU A 590 -39.08 20.12 -14.37
C LEU A 590 -39.83 18.99 -13.65
N LYS A 591 -41.16 18.95 -13.73
CA LYS A 591 -41.98 17.87 -13.15
C LYS A 591 -41.70 16.51 -13.78
N LEU A 592 -41.61 16.43 -15.12
CA LEU A 592 -41.26 15.20 -15.84
C LEU A 592 -39.84 14.73 -15.53
N SER A 593 -38.88 15.66 -15.41
CA SER A 593 -37.52 15.33 -14.99
C SER A 593 -37.50 14.78 -13.56
N SER A 594 -38.29 15.34 -12.64
CA SER A 594 -38.45 14.83 -11.28
C SER A 594 -39.04 13.42 -11.28
N LEU A 595 -40.14 13.21 -12.00
CA LEU A 595 -40.81 11.91 -12.11
C LEU A 595 -39.90 10.84 -12.74
N LEU A 596 -39.20 11.17 -13.83
CA LEU A 596 -38.25 10.24 -14.46
C LEU A 596 -37.09 9.93 -13.51
N LYS A 597 -36.65 10.90 -12.70
CA LYS A 597 -35.63 10.67 -11.68
C LYS A 597 -36.12 9.74 -10.57
N GLU A 598 -37.31 9.98 -10.02
CA GLU A 598 -37.95 9.13 -9.00
C GLU A 598 -38.15 7.70 -9.51
N ILE A 599 -38.66 7.53 -10.73
CA ILE A 599 -38.87 6.20 -11.33
C ILE A 599 -37.53 5.48 -11.54
N SER A 600 -36.47 6.21 -11.90
CA SER A 600 -35.14 5.61 -12.14
C SER A 600 -34.38 5.28 -10.86
N GLU A 601 -34.78 5.85 -9.72
CA GLU A 601 -34.31 5.41 -8.40
C GLU A 601 -34.92 4.06 -8.01
N VAL A 602 -36.07 3.71 -8.59
CA VAL A 602 -36.77 2.43 -8.36
C VAL A 602 -36.31 1.36 -9.37
N ASP A 603 -36.20 1.71 -10.66
CA ASP A 603 -35.76 0.80 -11.71
C ASP A 603 -35.01 1.51 -12.86
N ILE A 604 -33.74 1.13 -13.04
CA ILE A 604 -32.88 1.65 -14.12
C ILE A 604 -33.30 1.07 -15.48
N GLU A 605 -33.88 -0.12 -15.53
CA GLU A 605 -34.32 -0.78 -16.78
C GLU A 605 -35.49 -0.04 -17.42
N TYR A 606 -36.41 0.52 -16.61
CA TYR A 606 -37.52 1.35 -17.09
C TYR A 606 -37.05 2.49 -17.99
N ARG A 607 -36.07 3.28 -17.54
CA ARG A 607 -35.52 4.42 -18.30
C ARG A 607 -34.93 3.97 -19.65
N ASP A 608 -34.24 2.83 -19.66
CA ASP A 608 -33.62 2.29 -20.87
C ASP A 608 -34.65 1.73 -21.85
N SER A 609 -35.71 1.11 -21.35
CA SER A 609 -36.87 0.66 -22.13
C SER A 609 -37.61 1.84 -22.76
N MET A 610 -37.88 2.90 -21.97
CA MET A 610 -38.46 4.15 -22.44
C MET A 610 -37.63 4.78 -23.58
N TYR A 611 -36.32 4.91 -23.36
CA TYR A 611 -35.42 5.47 -24.35
C TYR A 611 -35.38 4.63 -25.64
N LYS A 612 -35.33 3.30 -25.54
CA LYS A 612 -35.37 2.39 -26.71
C LYS A 612 -36.69 2.53 -27.48
N LEU A 613 -37.82 2.65 -26.79
CA LEU A 613 -39.14 2.82 -27.41
C LEU A 613 -39.21 4.14 -28.19
N VAL A 614 -38.81 5.25 -27.56
CA VAL A 614 -38.77 6.59 -28.17
C VAL A 614 -37.84 6.63 -29.38
N THR A 615 -36.65 6.03 -29.28
CA THR A 615 -35.65 6.05 -30.36
C THR A 615 -35.98 5.09 -31.52
N LYS A 616 -36.61 3.95 -31.27
CA LYS A 616 -37.08 3.03 -32.32
C LYS A 616 -38.34 3.52 -33.03
N LYS A 617 -39.29 4.18 -32.33
CA LYS A 617 -40.58 4.63 -32.90
C LYS A 617 -40.53 6.05 -33.49
N ARG A 618 -39.42 6.44 -34.11
CA ARG A 618 -39.25 7.76 -34.75
C ARG A 618 -40.27 8.11 -35.87
N HIS A 619 -41.30 7.29 -36.11
CA HIS A 619 -42.29 7.44 -37.18
C HIS A 619 -43.78 7.38 -36.76
N ARG A 620 -44.15 7.27 -35.48
CA ARG A 620 -45.57 7.40 -35.07
C ARG A 620 -45.72 8.17 -33.75
N ALA A 621 -46.29 9.37 -33.83
CA ALA A 621 -46.74 10.12 -32.66
C ALA A 621 -47.90 9.36 -31.99
N MET A 622 -47.68 8.86 -30.77
CA MET A 622 -48.72 8.29 -29.89
C MET A 622 -48.92 9.18 -28.67
N SER A 623 -50.11 9.18 -28.09
CA SER A 623 -50.39 9.90 -26.84
C SER A 623 -49.80 9.19 -25.61
N LEU A 624 -49.54 9.94 -24.53
CA LEU A 624 -49.01 9.44 -23.25
C LEU A 624 -49.90 8.33 -22.64
N GLU A 625 -51.21 8.39 -22.86
CA GLU A 625 -52.19 7.36 -22.45
C GLU A 625 -52.01 6.03 -23.21
N GLN A 626 -51.88 6.07 -24.54
CA GLN A 626 -51.61 4.87 -25.34
C GLN A 626 -50.25 4.25 -24.99
N TYR A 627 -49.32 5.09 -24.55
CA TYR A 627 -47.98 4.70 -24.15
C TYR A 627 -47.98 3.93 -22.82
N LEU A 628 -48.65 4.45 -21.77
CA LEU A 628 -48.81 3.76 -20.48
C LEU A 628 -49.56 2.43 -20.64
N THR A 629 -50.58 2.41 -21.48
CA THR A 629 -51.40 1.20 -21.73
C THR A 629 -50.61 0.11 -22.45
N SER A 630 -49.68 0.46 -23.36
CA SER A 630 -48.82 -0.53 -24.05
C SER A 630 -47.78 -1.18 -23.13
N TYR A 631 -47.33 -0.47 -22.09
CA TYR A 631 -46.38 -1.00 -21.11
C TYR A 631 -47.05 -2.01 -20.16
N TYR A 632 -48.26 -1.73 -19.69
CA TYR A 632 -49.03 -2.67 -18.84
C TYR A 632 -49.45 -3.96 -19.57
N LEU A 633 -49.54 -3.94 -20.91
CA LEU A 633 -49.91 -5.11 -21.70
C LEU A 633 -48.73 -6.08 -21.96
N ASP A 634 -47.48 -5.60 -21.96
CA ASP A 634 -46.29 -6.45 -22.14
C ASP A 634 -45.83 -7.14 -20.84
N GLU A 635 -46.22 -6.65 -19.66
CA GLU A 635 -45.86 -7.23 -18.35
C GLU A 635 -46.88 -8.24 -17.79
N TRP A 636 -48.10 -8.33 -18.35
CA TRP A 636 -49.15 -9.26 -17.88
C TRP A 636 -49.37 -10.44 -18.83
N VAL A 637 -48.33 -11.26 -19.01
CA VAL A 637 -48.54 -12.68 -19.36
C VAL A 637 -48.42 -13.46 -18.06
N PRO A 638 -49.53 -14.02 -17.51
CA PRO A 638 -49.44 -14.92 -16.38
C PRO A 638 -48.63 -16.14 -16.83
N LYS A 639 -47.45 -16.35 -16.24
CA LYS A 639 -46.84 -17.67 -16.28
C LYS A 639 -47.64 -18.56 -15.34
N GLY A 640 -48.37 -19.50 -15.91
CA GLY A 640 -48.87 -20.66 -15.17
C GLY A 640 -49.48 -21.70 -16.11
N PRO A 641 -49.70 -22.92 -15.63
CA PRO A 641 -49.00 -23.61 -14.53
C PRO A 641 -47.60 -24.09 -14.95
#